data_AF-A0AAY5EEP3-F1
#
_entry.id   AF-A0AAY5EEP3-F1
#
_cell.length_a   1.000
_cell.length_b   1.000
_cell.length_c   1.000
_cell.angle_alpha   90.00
_cell.angle_beta   90.00
_cell.angle_gamma   90.00
#
_symmetry.space_group_name_H-M   'P 1'
#
loop_
_entity.id
_entity.type
_entity.pdbx_description
1 polymer ?
#
loop_
_entity_poly.entity_id
_entity_poly.type
_entity_poly.pdbx_seq_one_letter_code
_entity_poly.pdbx_strand_id
1 'polypeptide(L)'
;MEERALSCLLRSRPTMEQDIKASYLMDHMVSDGVLTQDEEDGVLSKVCHQKGAGRCPADLLLRKDNRAYVSFYNALIREGYGTWPASLVLGIFACNTVCEVGALIPVQVKLSEGGVPQRPTVFVNRPTLLTQVREKLRRLQNAVGWVTVFGMAGSGKSVLAAEAVRDHALITECFPDGVHWLSVGQCERAELLVRMQSLCFRLEQGQSLEASLRPPGSVEEARERLRFLMLRRFPRCLLILDDIWDINSLRAFDIQCRVLLTTRHRDLTDSVSGLRYSVPVESGLDEEKALEILSLYVNAKPQNLPEQARRIVEECKGSPLVVSLIGALLRDFPDRWGYYLRQLQKKQFQRIRKSSSYDYEALDQAMDASLQVLDDEHRELYKDLSVLEKDVKVPAKVLSVLWSLELEEVEDVLQEFVNKSLLFRDCNRRPYLYYLHDLQLDFLTEQNRAQLPVSLHGKVVCQYQRAYTEGPPTSGDEEDLYWYRFLPCHMARAGLSKELCSLMFSLDWVKNKAQLMGSAHLINDYVEYSAILDRENSEVRLQFQEFLSLNGPQLEQKPLPDVVQLALSQPCCSEVYRQALLQAQRSASRGQLYLDWVNKSSLESLSRLVVHPQQSSVYHTCFSRDGSKIASCGASSTLRVFKSTSGERLQEIQAHDDEILCCAFSPDDRHIATCSSDRKIKIWNVERGTLIRMFKEEYEEQVNHCQFTNHQRRILLATCSNDKILWNMNKPTSQNTLFGHMEPVNHCCFSPDDAYLATSSNDGSVKLFEVASANEWKTIQVAQYFPESDEETSITVKCSTWSADGARIICAARNTAFIRTSRLSTVQYCQACPTSQLLALALSHYTVEVRGPLAPTHSFSPAYSLTRSYERGVLYNLWETERVHTSSAVALKRDFDVLFHQGNVTVVAADSKNRLETPSGNILATLHGHTKTVHHCLFTDNGQTLITSSEDATLRVWKWMTGECRVLEGHQEPVRKFHLLGGSSSSPMLLSWSFDGTVKVWDLSSGEKLHDLKCHEAAILSGDVTPGEHLFSTGSADNSAKVWSCTSWKMEFCLSGHKACVRSCRFSWDDRRLATGDDNGEIRLWSMLDGALLKTCAQNTKDCMDSFHGGWVTDLHFSPDNKVLVSTGGYIKWWSVQRGEALQTFRTTGANLKRIHASPDFKTFVTIDNMGILYILKQVEGRL
;
A
#
# COMPACT_ATOMS: atom_id res chain seq x y z
N MET A 1 -2.26 53.94 -17.71
CA MET A 1 -1.83 52.72 -18.40
C MET A 1 -2.05 52.82 -19.92
N GLU A 2 -1.34 52.02 -20.73
CA GLU A 2 -1.63 51.84 -22.17
C GLU A 2 -3.03 51.24 -22.41
N GLU A 3 -3.66 51.58 -23.54
CA GLU A 3 -5.03 51.15 -23.88
C GLU A 3 -5.21 49.62 -23.91
N ARG A 4 -4.19 48.88 -24.36
CA ARG A 4 -4.25 47.41 -24.39
C ARG A 4 -4.23 46.80 -22.99
N ALA A 5 -3.34 47.26 -22.10
CA ALA A 5 -3.30 46.82 -20.71
C ALA A 5 -4.61 47.18 -19.97
N LEU A 6 -5.15 48.38 -20.21
CA LEU A 6 -6.44 48.82 -19.70
C LEU A 6 -7.58 47.90 -20.19
N SER A 7 -7.60 47.55 -21.48
CA SER A 7 -8.61 46.68 -22.06
C SER A 7 -8.55 45.23 -21.54
N CYS A 8 -7.34 44.72 -21.29
CA CYS A 8 -7.13 43.40 -20.68
C CYS A 8 -7.65 43.39 -19.23
N LEU A 9 -7.31 44.42 -18.44
CA LEU A 9 -7.74 44.54 -17.04
C LEU A 9 -9.27 44.70 -16.92
N LEU A 10 -9.88 45.49 -17.81
CA LEU A 10 -11.34 45.63 -17.86
C LEU A 10 -12.05 44.34 -18.28
N ARG A 11 -11.44 43.53 -19.16
CA ARG A 11 -12.00 42.24 -19.59
C ARG A 11 -11.93 41.17 -18.50
N SER A 12 -10.87 41.17 -17.68
CA SER A 12 -10.70 40.25 -16.56
C SER A 12 -11.38 40.75 -15.26
N ARG A 13 -11.90 41.98 -15.24
CA ARG A 13 -12.53 42.58 -14.05
C ARG A 13 -13.57 41.71 -13.33
N PRO A 14 -14.61 41.15 -13.99
CA PRO A 14 -15.66 40.42 -13.28
C PRO A 14 -15.15 39.12 -12.65
N THR A 15 -14.12 38.49 -13.23
CA THR A 15 -13.51 37.30 -12.65
C THR A 15 -12.56 37.69 -11.51
N MET A 16 -11.79 38.78 -11.66
CA MET A 16 -10.94 39.33 -10.60
C MET A 16 -11.73 39.69 -9.34
N GLU A 17 -12.93 40.25 -9.51
CA GLU A 17 -13.80 40.66 -8.40
C GLU A 17 -14.31 39.47 -7.55
N GLN A 18 -14.35 38.26 -8.11
CA GLN A 18 -14.83 37.04 -7.42
C GLN A 18 -13.72 36.28 -6.69
N ASP A 19 -12.52 36.22 -7.28
CA ASP A 19 -11.48 35.28 -6.84
C ASP A 19 -10.26 35.94 -6.18
N ILE A 20 -10.04 37.25 -6.35
CA ILE A 20 -8.82 37.91 -5.84
C ILE A 20 -9.01 38.40 -4.40
N LYS A 21 -8.07 37.99 -3.54
CA LYS A 21 -7.92 38.53 -2.18
C LYS A 21 -6.92 39.69 -2.22
N ALA A 22 -7.38 40.88 -1.82
CA ALA A 22 -6.66 42.14 -2.00
C ALA A 22 -5.43 42.26 -1.10
N SER A 23 -5.53 41.83 0.16
CA SER A 23 -4.51 42.00 1.20
C SER A 23 -3.13 41.55 0.73
N TYR A 24 -3.03 40.32 0.23
CA TYR A 24 -1.74 39.71 -0.14
C TYR A 24 -1.07 40.31 -1.38
N LEU A 25 -1.85 40.87 -2.31
CA LEU A 25 -1.29 41.51 -3.50
C LEU A 25 -0.78 42.92 -3.19
N MET A 26 -1.43 43.61 -2.25
CA MET A 26 -1.07 44.97 -1.86
C MET A 26 0.31 45.03 -1.19
N ASP A 27 0.66 44.07 -0.34
CA ASP A 27 1.99 43.97 0.28
C ASP A 27 3.15 44.03 -0.75
N HIS A 28 3.05 43.26 -1.84
CA HIS A 28 4.07 43.26 -2.90
C HIS A 28 4.11 44.59 -3.64
N MET A 29 2.95 45.21 -3.85
CA MET A 29 2.85 46.49 -4.55
C MET A 29 3.33 47.67 -3.70
N VAL A 30 3.16 47.60 -2.38
CA VAL A 30 3.72 48.54 -1.40
C VAL A 30 5.24 48.38 -1.35
N SER A 31 5.74 47.14 -1.31
CA SER A 31 7.19 46.85 -1.37
C SER A 31 7.85 47.36 -2.66
N ASP A 32 7.16 47.25 -3.80
CA ASP A 32 7.62 47.77 -5.10
C ASP A 32 7.54 49.32 -5.20
N GLY A 33 7.01 49.99 -4.17
CA GLY A 33 6.87 51.44 -4.04
C GLY A 33 5.77 52.03 -4.93
N VAL A 34 4.78 51.23 -5.32
CA VAL A 34 3.69 51.61 -6.24
C VAL A 34 2.43 52.06 -5.49
N LEU A 35 2.15 51.41 -4.35
CA LEU A 35 1.07 51.76 -3.42
C LEU A 35 1.64 52.44 -2.17
N THR A 36 0.89 53.39 -1.60
CA THR A 36 1.19 53.99 -0.29
C THR A 36 0.42 53.28 0.83
N GLN A 37 0.94 53.27 2.06
CA GLN A 37 0.26 52.67 3.22
C GLN A 37 -1.14 53.25 3.45
N ASP A 38 -1.34 54.56 3.25
CA ASP A 38 -2.68 55.18 3.35
C ASP A 38 -3.67 54.67 2.28
N GLU A 39 -3.18 54.25 1.11
CA GLU A 39 -4.03 53.68 0.04
C GLU A 39 -4.42 52.24 0.37
N GLU A 40 -3.52 51.49 1.00
CA GLU A 40 -3.73 50.13 1.51
C GLU A 40 -4.76 50.12 2.65
N ASP A 41 -4.58 50.97 3.66
CA ASP A 41 -5.52 51.12 4.79
C ASP A 41 -6.90 51.59 4.32
N GLY A 42 -6.94 52.47 3.30
CA GLY A 42 -8.17 52.92 2.65
C GLY A 42 -8.92 51.84 1.85
N VAL A 43 -8.23 50.77 1.44
CA VAL A 43 -8.83 49.59 0.80
C VAL A 43 -9.26 48.58 1.86
N LEU A 44 -8.42 48.28 2.85
CA LEU A 44 -8.72 47.35 3.94
C LEU A 44 -9.94 47.79 4.78
N SER A 45 -10.04 49.09 5.10
CA SER A 45 -11.19 49.67 5.82
C SER A 45 -12.52 49.56 5.08
N LYS A 46 -12.51 49.49 3.74
CA LYS A 46 -13.72 49.33 2.90
C LYS A 46 -14.11 47.86 2.69
N VAL A 47 -13.15 46.94 2.79
CA VAL A 47 -13.37 45.49 2.67
C VAL A 47 -14.20 44.95 3.84
N CYS A 48 -14.10 45.56 5.03
CA CYS A 48 -14.82 45.17 6.25
C CYS A 48 -16.35 45.40 6.20
N HIS A 49 -16.91 46.03 5.16
CA HIS A 49 -18.34 46.41 5.13
C HIS A 49 -19.20 45.81 3.99
N GLN A 50 -18.64 45.21 2.94
CA GLN A 50 -19.44 44.55 1.88
C GLN A 50 -18.67 43.44 1.14
N LYS A 51 -19.41 42.45 0.59
CA LYS A 51 -18.99 41.34 -0.31
C LYS A 51 -18.30 41.78 -1.63
N GLY A 52 -17.27 42.62 -1.55
CA GLY A 52 -16.64 43.30 -2.68
C GLY A 52 -15.12 43.40 -2.58
N ALA A 53 -14.46 42.37 -2.04
CA ALA A 53 -13.01 42.36 -1.80
C ALA A 53 -12.17 42.65 -3.06
N GLY A 54 -12.61 42.24 -4.25
CA GLY A 54 -11.89 42.51 -5.51
C GLY A 54 -12.27 43.82 -6.23
N ARG A 55 -13.30 44.55 -5.76
CA ARG A 55 -13.79 45.78 -6.45
C ARG A 55 -12.85 46.98 -6.26
N CYS A 56 -12.26 47.11 -5.07
CA CYS A 56 -11.42 48.25 -4.70
C CYS A 56 -10.00 48.25 -5.31
N PRO A 57 -9.27 47.12 -5.36
CA PRO A 57 -7.91 47.11 -5.95
C PRO A 57 -7.92 47.36 -7.45
N ALA A 58 -8.92 46.81 -8.17
CA ALA A 58 -9.07 47.02 -9.61
C ALA A 58 -9.36 48.49 -9.94
N ASP A 59 -10.21 49.16 -9.15
CA ASP A 59 -10.50 50.60 -9.33
C ASP A 59 -9.30 51.50 -8.98
N LEU A 60 -8.45 51.09 -8.04
CA LEU A 60 -7.19 51.77 -7.71
C LEU A 60 -6.14 51.58 -8.83
N LEU A 61 -6.01 50.35 -9.33
CA LEU A 61 -5.10 49.98 -10.43
C LEU A 61 -5.43 50.74 -11.71
N LEU A 62 -6.73 50.89 -12.05
CA LEU A 62 -7.20 51.63 -13.21
C LEU A 62 -6.74 53.11 -13.23
N ARG A 63 -6.40 53.68 -12.06
CA ARG A 63 -5.93 55.07 -11.90
C ARG A 63 -4.40 55.20 -11.91
N LYS A 64 -3.65 54.10 -11.97
CA LYS A 64 -2.18 54.07 -11.86
C LYS A 64 -1.50 53.84 -13.23
N ASP A 65 -0.17 53.83 -13.21
CA ASP A 65 0.70 53.77 -14.39
C ASP A 65 1.02 52.33 -14.84
N ASN A 66 1.75 52.17 -15.95
CA ASN A 66 2.14 50.85 -16.47
C ASN A 66 3.01 50.06 -15.49
N ARG A 67 3.78 50.76 -14.64
CA ARG A 67 4.59 50.14 -13.59
C ARG A 67 3.70 49.44 -12.56
N ALA A 68 2.56 50.04 -12.19
CA ALA A 68 1.58 49.40 -11.33
C ALA A 68 0.96 48.13 -11.94
N TYR A 69 0.68 48.14 -13.24
CA TYR A 69 0.17 46.96 -13.95
C TYR A 69 1.18 45.79 -13.93
N VAL A 70 2.46 46.08 -14.18
CA VAL A 70 3.53 45.06 -14.14
C VAL A 70 3.79 44.56 -12.72
N SER A 71 3.79 45.46 -11.73
CA SER A 71 3.93 45.08 -10.31
C SER A 71 2.76 44.19 -9.85
N PHE A 72 1.53 44.54 -10.22
CA PHE A 72 0.34 43.73 -9.94
C PHE A 72 0.41 42.35 -10.59
N TYR A 73 0.82 42.28 -11.86
CA TYR A 73 1.02 41.02 -12.56
C TYR A 73 2.10 40.14 -11.89
N ASN A 74 3.22 40.74 -11.48
CA ASN A 74 4.26 40.04 -10.75
C ASN A 74 3.77 39.56 -9.38
N ALA A 75 2.95 40.36 -8.69
CA ALA A 75 2.31 39.97 -7.44
C ALA A 75 1.36 38.78 -7.65
N LEU A 76 0.60 38.73 -8.76
CA LEU A 76 -0.25 37.57 -9.09
C LEU A 76 0.57 36.29 -9.34
N ILE A 77 1.71 36.38 -10.03
CA ILE A 77 2.60 35.22 -10.22
C ILE A 77 3.20 34.81 -8.88
N ARG A 78 3.66 35.79 -8.08
CA ARG A 78 4.20 35.52 -6.75
C ARG A 78 3.16 34.80 -5.91
N GLU A 79 1.92 35.26 -5.85
CA GLU A 79 0.86 34.64 -5.05
C GLU A 79 0.26 33.35 -5.67
N GLY A 80 0.85 32.80 -6.73
CA GLY A 80 0.51 31.46 -7.23
C GLY A 80 -0.81 31.37 -8.01
N TYR A 81 -1.34 32.49 -8.53
CA TYR A 81 -2.48 32.44 -9.45
C TYR A 81 -2.02 31.82 -10.78
N GLY A 82 -2.09 30.50 -10.95
CA GLY A 82 -1.43 29.81 -12.08
C GLY A 82 -2.07 30.03 -13.46
N THR A 83 -3.40 30.19 -13.53
CA THR A 83 -4.16 30.27 -14.79
C THR A 83 -4.33 31.70 -15.31
N TRP A 84 -4.22 32.69 -14.42
CA TRP A 84 -4.54 34.09 -14.68
C TRP A 84 -3.44 34.86 -15.42
N PRO A 85 -2.15 34.69 -15.10
CA PRO A 85 -1.05 35.38 -15.74
C PRO A 85 -1.10 35.19 -17.26
N ALA A 86 -1.38 33.98 -17.74
CA ALA A 86 -1.47 33.68 -19.17
C ALA A 86 -2.44 34.59 -19.95
N SER A 87 -3.52 35.05 -19.32
CA SER A 87 -4.51 35.96 -19.95
C SER A 87 -4.10 37.45 -19.90
N LEU A 88 -3.33 37.85 -18.88
CA LEU A 88 -2.86 39.23 -18.65
C LEU A 88 -1.52 39.53 -19.33
N VAL A 89 -0.76 38.48 -19.71
CA VAL A 89 0.52 38.50 -20.45
C VAL A 89 0.43 39.30 -21.76
N LEU A 90 -0.69 39.18 -22.49
CA LEU A 90 -0.91 39.86 -23.77
C LEU A 90 -0.85 41.41 -23.64
N GLY A 91 -1.16 41.95 -22.46
CA GLY A 91 -1.05 43.39 -22.17
C GLY A 91 0.36 43.88 -21.83
N ILE A 92 1.28 42.97 -21.44
CA ILE A 92 2.64 43.31 -20.97
C ILE A 92 3.62 43.43 -22.13
N PHE A 93 3.46 42.60 -23.16
CA PHE A 93 4.32 42.60 -24.35
C PHE A 93 4.30 43.92 -25.17
N ALA A 94 3.41 44.86 -24.86
CA ALA A 94 3.36 46.19 -25.49
C ALA A 94 4.18 47.27 -24.74
N CYS A 95 4.44 47.09 -23.44
CA CYS A 95 5.24 48.04 -22.65
C CYS A 95 6.73 47.88 -22.98
N ASN A 96 7.22 48.66 -23.95
CA ASN A 96 8.62 48.75 -24.39
C ASN A 96 9.55 49.43 -23.35
N THR A 97 9.47 49.06 -22.09
CA THR A 97 10.52 49.39 -21.10
C THR A 97 11.30 48.13 -20.78
N VAL A 98 12.56 48.13 -21.20
CA VAL A 98 13.58 47.13 -20.89
C VAL A 98 13.66 46.95 -19.37
N CYS A 99 12.96 45.94 -18.86
CA CYS A 99 13.20 45.40 -17.53
C CYS A 99 13.70 43.97 -17.74
N GLU A 100 14.90 43.66 -17.23
CA GLU A 100 15.51 42.32 -17.17
C GLU A 100 14.58 41.25 -16.52
N VAL A 101 13.45 41.68 -15.97
CA VAL A 101 12.36 40.89 -15.37
C VAL A 101 11.60 40.03 -16.38
N GLY A 102 11.60 40.36 -17.69
CA GLY A 102 10.89 39.59 -18.72
C GLY A 102 11.37 38.12 -18.88
N ALA A 103 12.66 37.84 -18.61
CA ALA A 103 13.24 36.50 -18.70
C ALA A 103 13.01 35.63 -17.44
N LEU A 104 12.64 36.24 -16.30
CA LEU A 104 12.41 35.56 -15.02
C LEU A 104 11.01 34.92 -14.91
N ILE A 105 10.07 35.33 -15.77
CA ILE A 105 8.65 34.96 -15.72
C ILE A 105 8.41 33.44 -15.94
N PRO A 106 9.04 32.76 -16.93
CA PRO A 106 8.84 31.32 -17.12
C PRO A 106 9.41 30.46 -15.98
N VAL A 107 10.47 30.95 -15.32
CA VAL A 107 11.15 30.25 -14.23
C VAL A 107 10.32 30.29 -12.95
N GLN A 108 9.76 31.44 -12.61
CA GLN A 108 8.91 31.57 -11.42
C GLN A 108 7.66 30.68 -11.52
N VAL A 109 7.06 30.58 -12.72
CA VAL A 109 5.92 29.68 -12.98
C VAL A 109 6.30 28.21 -12.78
N LYS A 110 7.44 27.77 -13.36
CA LYS A 110 7.95 26.40 -13.15
C LYS A 110 8.28 26.09 -11.69
N LEU A 111 8.77 27.08 -10.94
CA LEU A 111 9.07 26.93 -9.53
C LEU A 111 7.80 26.84 -8.66
N SER A 112 6.76 27.63 -8.99
CA SER A 112 5.46 27.54 -8.33
C SER A 112 4.75 26.23 -8.64
N GLU A 113 4.78 25.74 -9.88
CA GLU A 113 4.28 24.42 -10.26
C GLU A 113 5.01 23.29 -9.53
N GLY A 114 6.31 23.49 -9.32
CA GLY A 114 7.19 22.62 -8.56
C GLY A 114 6.90 22.51 -7.06
N GLY A 115 6.17 23.48 -6.50
CA GLY A 115 5.92 23.60 -5.07
C GLY A 115 7.12 24.16 -4.27
N VAL A 116 8.01 24.91 -4.91
CA VAL A 116 9.20 25.48 -4.24
C VAL A 116 8.76 26.61 -3.30
N PRO A 117 9.15 26.59 -2.00
CA PRO A 117 8.78 27.63 -1.05
C PRO A 117 9.19 29.04 -1.48
N GLN A 118 8.39 30.03 -1.10
CA GLN A 118 8.69 31.43 -1.33
C GLN A 118 9.81 31.96 -0.45
N ARG A 119 10.33 33.13 -0.82
CA ARG A 119 11.29 33.83 0.03
C ARG A 119 10.59 34.26 1.33
N PRO A 120 11.30 34.22 2.48
CA PRO A 120 10.78 34.80 3.71
C PRO A 120 10.53 36.31 3.54
N THR A 121 9.70 36.87 4.42
CA THR A 121 9.33 38.31 4.45
C THR A 121 10.55 39.23 4.37
N VAL A 122 11.61 38.88 5.10
CA VAL A 122 12.92 39.52 5.02
C VAL A 122 13.96 38.47 4.62
N PHE A 123 14.67 38.74 3.52
CA PHE A 123 15.65 37.82 2.94
C PHE A 123 17.01 38.51 2.76
N VAL A 124 18.08 37.83 3.16
CA VAL A 124 19.46 38.26 2.98
C VAL A 124 20.24 37.23 2.16
N ASN A 125 20.97 37.72 1.15
CA ASN A 125 21.64 36.86 0.19
C ASN A 125 22.98 36.30 0.73
N ARG A 126 23.24 35.01 0.51
CA ARG A 126 24.48 34.29 0.90
C ARG A 126 25.23 33.80 -0.34
N PRO A 127 25.97 34.68 -1.05
CA PRO A 127 26.48 34.37 -2.39
C PRO A 127 27.47 33.22 -2.41
N THR A 128 28.35 33.11 -1.40
CA THR A 128 29.40 32.08 -1.32
C THR A 128 28.83 30.66 -1.30
N LEU A 129 27.91 30.38 -0.38
CA LEU A 129 27.23 29.09 -0.27
C LEU A 129 26.35 28.81 -1.48
N LEU A 130 25.65 29.81 -2.03
CA LEU A 130 24.84 29.65 -3.23
C LEU A 130 25.68 29.26 -4.45
N THR A 131 26.85 29.89 -4.64
CA THR A 131 27.76 29.50 -5.72
C THR A 131 28.25 28.06 -5.57
N GLN A 132 28.54 27.61 -4.34
CA GLN A 132 28.96 26.22 -4.10
C GLN A 132 27.84 25.23 -4.44
N VAL A 133 26.60 25.47 -3.96
CA VAL A 133 25.46 24.59 -4.25
C VAL A 133 25.17 24.55 -5.76
N ARG A 134 25.16 25.71 -6.42
CA ARG A 134 24.92 25.82 -7.88
C ARG A 134 26.01 25.10 -8.68
N GLU A 135 27.27 25.20 -8.29
CA GLU A 135 28.36 24.48 -8.95
C GLU A 135 28.20 22.96 -8.82
N LYS A 136 27.83 22.46 -7.63
CA LYS A 136 27.57 21.02 -7.43
C LYS A 136 26.36 20.54 -8.22
N LEU A 137 25.30 21.35 -8.31
CA LEU A 137 24.12 21.04 -9.13
C LEU A 137 24.44 20.98 -10.63
N ARG A 138 25.28 21.89 -11.15
CA ARG A 138 25.74 21.85 -12.56
C ARG A 138 26.48 20.54 -12.89
N ARG A 139 27.22 19.97 -11.93
CA ARG A 139 27.91 18.67 -12.12
C ARG A 139 26.95 17.48 -12.27
N LEU A 140 25.67 17.63 -11.92
CA LEU A 140 24.64 16.60 -12.08
C LEU A 140 23.88 16.69 -13.42
N GLN A 141 24.27 17.58 -14.34
CA GLN A 141 23.56 17.76 -15.62
C GLN A 141 23.39 16.44 -16.39
N ASN A 142 24.48 15.68 -16.54
CA ASN A 142 24.52 14.47 -17.39
C ASN A 142 24.42 13.15 -16.62
N ALA A 143 24.40 13.18 -15.28
CA ALA A 143 24.45 11.99 -14.44
C ALA A 143 23.46 12.08 -13.27
N VAL A 144 22.94 10.93 -12.86
CA VAL A 144 22.15 10.82 -11.63
C VAL A 144 23.06 10.98 -10.41
N GLY A 145 22.54 11.58 -9.34
CA GLY A 145 23.34 11.83 -8.16
C GLY A 145 22.68 12.77 -7.16
N TRP A 146 23.42 13.01 -6.08
CA TRP A 146 22.94 13.60 -4.85
C TRP A 146 23.78 14.82 -4.49
N VAL A 147 23.12 15.95 -4.24
CA VAL A 147 23.72 17.12 -3.59
C VAL A 147 23.10 17.26 -2.20
N THR A 148 23.95 17.20 -1.18
CA THR A 148 23.55 17.25 0.22
C THR A 148 23.92 18.58 0.85
N VAL A 149 22.93 19.35 1.26
CA VAL A 149 23.10 20.57 2.05
C VAL A 149 22.83 20.21 3.51
N PHE A 150 23.87 20.18 4.34
CA PHE A 150 23.75 19.75 5.74
C PHE A 150 24.23 20.81 6.74
N GLY A 151 23.60 20.86 7.91
CA GLY A 151 23.89 21.86 8.94
C GLY A 151 22.84 21.89 10.06
N MET A 152 23.08 22.70 11.10
CA MET A 152 22.23 22.75 12.30
C MET A 152 20.78 23.16 11.99
N ALA A 153 19.83 22.80 12.87
CA ALA A 153 18.42 23.21 12.74
C ALA A 153 18.30 24.74 12.72
N GLY A 154 17.38 25.29 11.92
CA GLY A 154 17.19 26.75 11.82
C GLY A 154 18.29 27.56 11.11
N SER A 155 19.40 26.95 10.65
CA SER A 155 20.52 27.63 9.96
C SER A 155 20.17 28.25 8.58
N GLY A 156 18.99 27.92 8.03
CA GLY A 156 18.50 28.42 6.75
C GLY A 156 18.74 27.49 5.54
N LYS A 157 18.97 26.19 5.76
CA LYS A 157 19.24 25.20 4.69
C LYS A 157 18.15 25.16 3.61
N SER A 158 16.88 25.07 4.01
CA SER A 158 15.74 24.99 3.09
C SER A 158 15.61 26.26 2.25
N VAL A 159 15.83 27.43 2.86
CA VAL A 159 15.87 28.73 2.16
C VAL A 159 17.02 28.77 1.15
N LEU A 160 18.19 28.23 1.53
CA LEU A 160 19.37 28.17 0.67
C LEU A 160 19.15 27.24 -0.53
N ALA A 161 18.52 26.08 -0.32
CA ALA A 161 18.15 25.15 -1.39
C ALA A 161 17.12 25.77 -2.35
N ALA A 162 16.09 26.45 -1.83
CA ALA A 162 15.09 27.14 -2.65
C ALA A 162 15.69 28.30 -3.46
N GLU A 163 16.63 29.07 -2.90
CA GLU A 163 17.30 30.16 -3.61
C GLU A 163 18.35 29.66 -4.62
N ALA A 164 18.97 28.50 -4.37
CA ALA A 164 19.91 27.91 -5.31
C ALA A 164 19.26 27.62 -6.67
N VAL A 165 18.00 27.14 -6.65
CA VAL A 165 17.23 26.82 -7.86
C VAL A 165 16.52 28.01 -8.50
N ARG A 166 16.48 29.19 -7.86
CA ARG A 166 15.88 30.42 -8.46
C ARG A 166 16.74 31.05 -9.58
N ASP A 167 17.90 30.49 -9.89
CA ASP A 167 18.76 30.94 -10.98
C ASP A 167 18.25 30.50 -12.36
N HIS A 168 18.06 31.47 -13.26
CA HIS A 168 17.51 31.24 -14.60
C HIS A 168 18.43 30.36 -15.45
N ALA A 169 19.73 30.61 -15.40
CA ALA A 169 20.71 29.85 -16.18
C ALA A 169 20.72 28.37 -15.75
N LEU A 170 20.68 28.11 -14.43
CA LEU A 170 20.68 26.75 -13.90
C LEU A 170 19.45 25.94 -14.36
N ILE A 171 18.25 26.50 -14.27
CA ILE A 171 17.02 25.77 -14.66
C ILE A 171 16.99 25.52 -16.16
N THR A 172 17.31 26.52 -16.98
CA THR A 172 17.22 26.40 -18.44
C THR A 172 18.28 25.45 -19.01
N GLU A 173 19.51 25.48 -18.48
CA GLU A 173 20.62 24.65 -18.96
C GLU A 173 20.61 23.24 -18.35
N CYS A 174 20.34 23.10 -17.05
CA CYS A 174 20.49 21.84 -16.33
C CYS A 174 19.16 21.10 -16.10
N PHE A 175 18.06 21.81 -15.84
CA PHE A 175 16.78 21.21 -15.41
C PHE A 175 15.56 21.74 -16.17
N PRO A 176 15.50 21.60 -17.51
CA PRO A 176 14.45 22.20 -18.32
C PRO A 176 13.06 21.61 -18.07
N ASP A 177 13.00 20.37 -17.56
CA ASP A 177 11.74 19.66 -17.30
C ASP A 177 11.10 20.05 -15.96
N GLY A 178 11.76 20.92 -15.16
CA GLY A 178 11.23 21.48 -13.93
C GLY A 178 11.92 21.00 -12.66
N VAL A 179 11.46 21.54 -11.53
CA VAL A 179 11.96 21.26 -10.19
C VAL A 179 10.78 20.86 -9.32
N HIS A 180 10.88 19.80 -8.53
CA HIS A 180 9.81 19.35 -7.64
C HIS A 180 10.28 19.36 -6.19
N TRP A 181 9.54 20.03 -5.32
CA TRP A 181 9.85 20.15 -3.90
C TRP A 181 8.96 19.25 -3.05
N LEU A 182 9.58 18.47 -2.16
CA LEU A 182 8.89 17.62 -1.20
C LEU A 182 9.47 17.82 0.21
N SER A 183 8.64 18.27 1.13
CA SER A 183 8.96 18.28 2.56
C SER A 183 8.70 16.91 3.16
N VAL A 184 9.77 16.23 3.58
CA VAL A 184 9.70 14.90 4.18
C VAL A 184 9.60 15.02 5.70
N GLY A 185 10.60 15.64 6.35
CA GLY A 185 10.62 15.76 7.81
C GLY A 185 10.95 14.46 8.52
N GLN A 186 10.71 14.43 9.84
CA GLN A 186 10.82 13.19 10.62
C GLN A 186 9.53 12.40 10.47
N CYS A 187 9.55 11.39 9.61
CA CYS A 187 8.35 10.65 9.23
C CYS A 187 8.49 9.14 9.42
N GLU A 188 7.42 8.52 9.91
CA GLU A 188 7.27 7.08 9.87
C GLU A 188 6.93 6.58 8.45
N ARG A 189 7.04 5.27 8.23
CA ARG A 189 6.88 4.66 6.90
C ARG A 189 5.50 4.91 6.27
N ALA A 190 4.43 4.94 7.08
CA ALA A 190 3.08 5.23 6.60
C ALA A 190 2.93 6.70 6.15
N GLU A 191 3.55 7.63 6.86
CA GLU A 191 3.52 9.05 6.51
C GLU A 191 4.34 9.32 5.25
N LEU A 192 5.50 8.67 5.13
CA LEU A 192 6.32 8.70 3.92
C LEU A 192 5.52 8.29 2.68
N LEU A 193 4.69 7.26 2.79
CA LEU A 193 3.80 6.83 1.69
C LEU A 193 2.86 7.96 1.27
N VAL A 194 2.22 8.65 2.22
CA VAL A 194 1.31 9.78 1.91
C VAL A 194 2.06 10.93 1.21
N ARG A 195 3.29 11.24 1.65
CA ARG A 195 4.13 12.25 0.98
C ARG A 195 4.45 11.83 -0.46
N MET A 196 4.77 10.55 -0.69
CA MET A 196 5.03 10.02 -2.02
C MET A 196 3.77 9.98 -2.89
N GLN A 197 2.60 9.64 -2.33
CA GLN A 197 1.30 9.69 -3.02
C GLN A 197 0.98 11.12 -3.47
N SER A 198 1.19 12.11 -2.60
CA SER A 198 1.01 13.52 -2.93
C SER A 198 1.94 13.96 -4.07
N LEU A 199 3.20 13.51 -4.06
CA LEU A 199 4.15 13.76 -5.15
C LEU A 199 3.68 13.12 -6.46
N CYS A 200 3.27 11.84 -6.44
CA CYS A 200 2.74 11.14 -7.62
C CYS A 200 1.55 11.91 -8.21
N PHE A 201 0.59 12.27 -7.37
CA PHE A 201 -0.58 13.03 -7.77
C PHE A 201 -0.21 14.35 -8.41
N ARG A 202 0.71 15.13 -7.81
CA ARG A 202 1.19 16.40 -8.36
C ARG A 202 1.79 16.25 -9.76
N LEU A 203 2.57 15.20 -9.99
CA LEU A 203 3.21 14.92 -11.28
C LEU A 203 2.21 14.45 -12.34
N GLU A 204 1.06 13.93 -11.93
CA GLU A 204 0.04 13.37 -12.80
C GLU A 204 -1.06 14.37 -13.19
N GLN A 205 -1.29 15.43 -12.40
CA GLN A 205 -2.34 16.44 -12.59
C GLN A 205 -2.40 17.12 -13.98
N GLY A 206 -1.37 17.01 -14.82
CA GLY A 206 -1.37 17.50 -16.21
C GLY A 206 -1.86 16.49 -17.26
N GLN A 207 -2.56 15.41 -16.88
CA GLN A 207 -3.07 14.40 -17.82
C GLN A 207 -4.51 14.66 -18.27
N SER A 208 -4.81 14.29 -19.52
CA SER A 208 -6.17 14.12 -20.04
C SER A 208 -6.94 13.10 -19.19
N LEU A 209 -8.27 13.24 -19.15
CA LEU A 209 -9.27 12.47 -18.37
C LEU A 209 -9.18 10.92 -18.36
N GLU A 210 -8.17 10.29 -18.97
CA GLU A 210 -8.03 8.83 -19.17
C GLU A 210 -7.11 8.14 -18.15
N ALA A 211 -6.71 8.83 -17.06
CA ALA A 211 -5.83 8.25 -16.05
C ALA A 211 -6.16 8.78 -14.64
N SER A 212 -7.37 8.49 -14.13
CA SER A 212 -7.66 8.61 -12.69
C SER A 212 -6.97 7.47 -11.90
N LEU A 213 -5.67 7.33 -12.09
CA LEU A 213 -4.88 6.22 -11.59
C LEU A 213 -4.84 6.27 -10.06
N ARG A 214 -5.16 5.13 -9.46
CA ARG A 214 -5.11 4.83 -8.02
C ARG A 214 -3.86 5.42 -7.33
N PRO A 215 -3.98 5.98 -6.10
CA PRO A 215 -2.81 6.32 -5.29
C PRO A 215 -2.05 5.03 -4.90
N PRO A 216 -0.71 5.01 -4.97
CA PRO A 216 0.06 3.80 -4.67
C PRO A 216 -0.20 3.30 -3.24
N GLY A 217 -0.42 1.99 -3.07
CA GLY A 217 -0.78 1.38 -1.78
C GLY A 217 0.42 1.02 -0.88
N SER A 218 1.62 0.99 -1.47
CA SER A 218 2.88 0.72 -0.76
C SER A 218 3.98 1.69 -1.18
N VAL A 219 4.99 1.82 -0.32
CA VAL A 219 6.18 2.65 -0.59
C VAL A 219 6.93 2.12 -1.80
N GLU A 220 6.97 0.80 -2.01
CA GLU A 220 7.58 0.17 -3.18
C GLU A 220 6.83 0.50 -4.48
N GLU A 221 5.50 0.42 -4.47
CA GLU A 221 4.67 0.78 -5.62
C GLU A 221 4.84 2.27 -5.95
N ALA A 222 4.84 3.13 -4.92
CA ALA A 222 5.07 4.55 -5.07
C ALA A 222 6.46 4.85 -5.65
N ARG A 223 7.50 4.15 -5.18
CA ARG A 223 8.88 4.28 -5.68
C ARG A 223 8.97 3.91 -7.16
N GLU A 224 8.45 2.75 -7.55
CA GLU A 224 8.50 2.31 -8.96
C GLU A 224 7.65 3.20 -9.88
N ARG A 225 6.51 3.69 -9.38
CA ARG A 225 5.70 4.64 -10.15
C ARG A 225 6.40 5.98 -10.34
N LEU A 226 7.00 6.52 -9.29
CA LEU A 226 7.83 7.72 -9.40
C LEU A 226 9.03 7.48 -10.33
N ARG A 227 9.63 6.29 -10.30
CA ARG A 227 10.69 5.89 -11.24
C ARG A 227 10.25 5.97 -12.68
N PHE A 228 9.08 5.41 -12.97
CA PHE A 228 8.49 5.49 -14.29
C PHE A 228 8.22 6.95 -14.71
N LEU A 229 7.59 7.75 -13.85
CA LEU A 229 7.29 9.16 -14.14
C LEU A 229 8.55 9.99 -14.38
N MET A 230 9.55 9.85 -13.51
CA MET A 230 10.80 10.63 -13.58
C MET A 230 11.65 10.22 -14.79
N LEU A 231 11.76 8.92 -15.12
CA LEU A 231 12.57 8.48 -16.25
C LEU A 231 11.90 8.71 -17.61
N ARG A 232 10.57 8.53 -17.72
CA ARG A 232 9.84 8.62 -19.00
C ARG A 232 9.31 10.01 -19.30
N ARG A 233 8.79 10.73 -18.30
CA ARG A 233 8.09 12.01 -18.49
C ARG A 233 8.96 13.21 -18.15
N PHE A 234 9.78 13.12 -17.10
CA PHE A 234 10.60 14.22 -16.60
C PHE A 234 12.11 13.84 -16.53
N PRO A 235 12.73 13.41 -17.64
CA PRO A 235 14.08 12.83 -17.63
C PRO A 235 15.18 13.79 -17.13
N ARG A 236 14.96 15.11 -17.22
CA ARG A 236 15.86 16.16 -16.74
C ARG A 236 15.20 17.08 -15.72
N CYS A 237 14.49 16.52 -14.74
CA CYS A 237 14.02 17.26 -13.57
C CYS A 237 14.98 17.16 -12.38
N LEU A 238 14.82 18.09 -11.44
CA LEU A 238 15.46 18.06 -10.12
C LEU A 238 14.42 17.78 -9.04
N LEU A 239 14.64 16.76 -8.23
CA LEU A 239 13.83 16.48 -7.04
C LEU A 239 14.52 17.10 -5.81
N ILE A 240 13.80 17.93 -5.05
CA ILE A 240 14.29 18.51 -3.81
C ILE A 240 13.58 17.84 -2.64
N LEU A 241 14.36 17.23 -1.75
CA LEU A 241 13.87 16.58 -0.53
C LEU A 241 14.30 17.41 0.68
N ASP A 242 13.32 17.92 1.43
CA ASP A 242 13.57 18.82 2.55
C ASP A 242 13.47 18.11 3.92
N ASP A 243 14.46 18.37 4.77
CA ASP A 243 14.68 17.86 6.14
C ASP A 243 14.56 16.33 6.26
N ILE A 244 15.46 15.58 5.61
CA ILE A 244 15.53 14.11 5.77
C ILE A 244 16.29 13.74 7.04
N TRP A 245 15.69 12.85 7.85
CA TRP A 245 16.26 12.33 9.08
C TRP A 245 16.77 10.90 8.98
N ASP A 246 16.07 10.03 8.25
CA ASP A 246 16.30 8.59 8.25
C ASP A 246 16.82 8.06 6.91
N ILE A 247 17.69 7.04 6.98
CA ILE A 247 18.24 6.32 5.83
C ILE A 247 17.13 5.62 5.03
N ASN A 248 16.16 5.02 5.73
CA ASN A 248 15.06 4.29 5.09
C ASN A 248 14.16 5.20 4.25
N SER A 249 13.91 6.42 4.74
CA SER A 249 13.16 7.45 3.99
C SER A 249 13.91 7.89 2.75
N LEU A 250 15.24 8.01 2.82
CA LEU A 250 16.08 8.32 1.66
C LEU A 250 16.08 7.20 0.62
N ARG A 251 16.15 5.93 1.04
CA ARG A 251 16.12 4.75 0.15
C ARG A 251 14.83 4.65 -0.67
N ALA A 252 13.70 5.11 -0.11
CA ALA A 252 12.43 5.15 -0.84
C ALA A 252 12.50 6.07 -2.07
N PHE A 253 13.38 7.09 -2.05
CA PHE A 253 13.61 8.02 -3.17
C PHE A 253 14.83 7.67 -4.04
N ASP A 254 15.46 6.50 -3.84
CA ASP A 254 16.50 6.01 -4.74
C ASP A 254 15.90 5.52 -6.06
N ILE A 255 15.52 6.48 -6.89
CA ILE A 255 14.69 6.32 -8.08
C ILE A 255 15.54 6.52 -9.36
N GLN A 256 16.87 6.64 -9.22
CA GLN A 256 17.79 7.04 -10.30
C GLN A 256 17.48 8.46 -10.82
N CYS A 257 17.18 9.38 -9.91
CA CYS A 257 16.92 10.78 -10.20
C CYS A 257 18.08 11.68 -9.80
N ARG A 258 18.00 12.96 -10.18
CA ARG A 258 18.87 14.02 -9.65
C ARG A 258 18.21 14.60 -8.41
N VAL A 259 18.88 14.53 -7.28
CA VAL A 259 18.29 14.91 -5.99
C VAL A 259 19.13 15.96 -5.28
N LEU A 260 18.47 17.02 -4.83
CA LEU A 260 19.00 17.98 -3.86
C LEU A 260 18.34 17.69 -2.51
N LEU A 261 19.11 17.36 -1.49
CA LEU A 261 18.58 17.04 -0.18
C LEU A 261 19.09 18.02 0.88
N THR A 262 18.21 18.40 1.80
CA THR A 262 18.57 19.14 3.01
C THR A 262 18.47 18.21 4.22
N THR A 263 19.45 18.27 5.11
CA THR A 263 19.47 17.39 6.29
C THR A 263 20.30 17.99 7.43
N ARG A 264 20.16 17.41 8.62
CA ARG A 264 20.99 17.69 9.80
C ARG A 264 22.20 16.77 9.86
N HIS A 265 22.13 15.60 9.22
CA HIS A 265 23.12 14.53 9.32
C HIS A 265 23.86 14.34 7.98
N ARG A 266 25.19 14.35 8.02
CA ARG A 266 26.02 14.13 6.83
C ARG A 266 25.94 12.69 6.32
N ASP A 267 25.81 11.74 7.23
CA ASP A 267 26.09 10.31 6.98
C ASP A 267 24.95 9.59 6.22
N LEU A 268 23.80 10.24 6.02
CA LEU A 268 22.62 9.62 5.39
C LEU A 268 22.87 9.15 3.95
N THR A 269 23.70 9.88 3.20
CA THR A 269 23.99 9.55 1.80
C THR A 269 24.89 8.33 1.60
N ASP A 270 25.47 7.77 2.67
CA ASP A 270 26.41 6.66 2.54
C ASP A 270 25.76 5.38 2.01
N SER A 271 24.46 5.24 2.28
CA SER A 271 23.63 4.10 1.87
C SER A 271 23.18 4.10 0.41
N VAL A 272 23.30 5.22 -0.32
CA VAL A 272 22.64 5.40 -1.63
C VAL A 272 23.62 5.39 -2.78
N SER A 273 23.30 4.69 -3.87
CA SER A 273 24.18 4.59 -5.03
C SER A 273 24.27 5.91 -5.83
N GLY A 274 25.39 6.13 -6.53
CA GLY A 274 25.58 7.26 -7.46
C GLY A 274 26.60 8.32 -7.01
N LEU A 275 26.68 9.41 -7.78
CA LEU A 275 27.57 10.55 -7.48
C LEU A 275 27.05 11.32 -6.27
N ARG A 276 27.94 11.70 -5.34
CA ARG A 276 27.58 12.37 -4.09
C ARG A 276 28.42 13.63 -3.90
N TYR A 277 27.74 14.73 -3.61
CA TYR A 277 28.37 16.00 -3.24
C TYR A 277 27.76 16.49 -1.93
N SER A 278 28.58 17.06 -1.05
CA SER A 278 28.09 17.65 0.19
C SER A 278 28.55 19.11 0.32
N VAL A 279 27.67 19.94 0.88
CA VAL A 279 27.90 21.36 1.17
C VAL A 279 27.53 21.59 2.64
N PRO A 280 28.52 21.88 3.50
CA PRO A 280 28.25 22.23 4.89
C PRO A 280 27.69 23.65 4.98
N VAL A 281 26.69 23.83 5.85
CA VAL A 281 26.13 25.13 6.21
C VAL A 281 26.46 25.40 7.67
N GLU A 282 27.04 26.57 7.91
CA GLU A 282 27.40 27.04 9.25
C GLU A 282 26.17 27.21 10.15
N SER A 283 26.38 27.09 11.46
CA SER A 283 25.30 27.09 12.46
C SER A 283 24.58 28.42 12.59
N GLY A 284 25.26 29.54 12.29
CA GLY A 284 24.73 30.89 12.34
C GLY A 284 25.13 31.72 11.12
N LEU A 285 24.47 32.86 10.95
CA LEU A 285 24.84 33.92 10.04
C LEU A 285 26.04 34.70 10.57
N ASP A 286 26.86 35.19 9.65
CA ASP A 286 27.83 36.25 9.94
C ASP A 286 27.14 37.45 10.59
N GLU A 287 27.83 38.11 11.52
CA GLU A 287 27.29 39.27 12.24
C GLU A 287 26.79 40.37 11.29
N GLU A 288 27.53 40.64 10.21
CA GLU A 288 27.14 41.63 9.20
C GLU A 288 25.82 41.27 8.52
N LYS A 289 25.62 39.99 8.20
CA LYS A 289 24.40 39.49 7.56
C LYS A 289 23.22 39.44 8.53
N ALA A 290 23.47 39.13 9.79
CA ALA A 290 22.44 39.18 10.83
C ALA A 290 21.99 40.62 11.12
N LEU A 291 22.92 41.59 11.13
CA LEU A 291 22.59 43.02 11.22
C LEU A 291 21.84 43.52 9.98
N GLU A 292 22.18 43.01 8.79
CA GLU A 292 21.44 43.30 7.56
C GLU A 292 19.97 42.89 7.70
N ILE A 293 19.67 41.71 8.27
CA ILE A 293 18.28 41.27 8.56
C ILE A 293 17.57 42.27 9.49
N LEU A 294 18.18 42.63 10.63
CA LEU A 294 17.57 43.60 11.56
C LEU A 294 17.36 44.96 10.91
N SER A 295 18.29 45.39 10.05
CA SER A 295 18.20 46.66 9.33
C SER A 295 17.01 46.70 8.37
N LEU A 296 16.74 45.58 7.68
CA LEU A 296 15.62 45.43 6.77
C LEU A 296 14.28 45.43 7.50
N TYR A 297 14.19 44.80 8.69
CA TYR A 297 12.96 44.85 9.50
C TYR A 297 12.62 46.25 10.00
N VAL A 298 13.64 47.03 10.40
CA VAL A 298 13.46 48.38 10.97
C VAL A 298 13.48 49.47 9.87
N ASN A 299 13.60 49.07 8.59
CA ASN A 299 13.74 49.99 7.44
C ASN A 299 14.87 51.02 7.62
N ALA A 300 15.98 50.59 8.26
CA ALA A 300 17.15 51.42 8.51
C ALA A 300 18.39 50.87 7.78
N LYS A 301 19.42 51.69 7.57
CA LYS A 301 20.70 51.19 7.05
C LYS A 301 21.46 50.46 8.17
N PRO A 302 22.25 49.40 7.88
CA PRO A 302 23.02 48.67 8.89
C PRO A 302 23.95 49.55 9.73
N GLN A 303 24.45 50.64 9.13
CA GLN A 303 25.33 51.62 9.78
C GLN A 303 24.61 52.53 10.79
N ASN A 304 23.29 52.65 10.68
CA ASN A 304 22.46 53.52 11.51
C ASN A 304 21.81 52.76 12.69
N LEU A 305 22.14 51.49 12.89
CA LEU A 305 21.60 50.68 13.97
C LEU A 305 22.26 51.02 15.31
N PRO A 306 21.50 50.96 16.43
CA PRO A 306 22.03 51.21 17.76
C PRO A 306 23.04 50.13 18.19
N GLU A 307 23.95 50.44 19.12
CA GLU A 307 24.97 49.47 19.59
C GLU A 307 24.35 48.20 20.20
N GLN A 308 23.15 48.32 20.76
CA GLN A 308 22.35 47.22 21.27
C GLN A 308 22.05 46.17 20.18
N ALA A 309 21.98 46.56 18.89
CA ALA A 309 21.73 45.64 17.78
C ALA A 309 22.83 44.59 17.64
N ARG A 310 24.10 44.98 17.80
CA ARG A 310 25.24 44.05 17.74
C ARG A 310 25.19 43.04 18.88
N ARG A 311 24.92 43.51 20.10
CA ARG A 311 24.78 42.65 21.28
C ARG A 311 23.60 41.69 21.18
N ILE A 312 22.49 42.12 20.59
CA ILE A 312 21.36 41.22 20.32
C ILE A 312 21.78 40.11 19.35
N VAL A 313 22.49 40.45 18.27
CA VAL A 313 22.99 39.45 17.29
C VAL A 313 23.95 38.44 17.95
N GLU A 314 24.84 38.92 18.82
CA GLU A 314 25.75 38.07 19.61
C GLU A 314 24.97 37.07 20.49
N GLU A 315 23.96 37.54 21.23
CA GLU A 315 23.11 36.68 22.08
C GLU A 315 22.25 35.72 21.24
N CYS A 316 21.84 36.12 20.03
CA CYS A 316 21.13 35.25 19.09
C CYS A 316 22.04 34.22 18.39
N LYS A 317 23.37 34.28 18.59
CA LYS A 317 24.37 33.38 17.98
C LYS A 317 24.22 33.21 16.47
N GLY A 318 23.75 34.27 15.79
CA GLY A 318 23.55 34.29 14.34
C GLY A 318 22.38 33.41 13.82
N SER A 319 21.51 32.85 14.66
CA SER A 319 20.38 32.04 14.16
C SER A 319 19.40 32.91 13.34
N PRO A 320 19.18 32.63 12.04
CA PRO A 320 18.30 33.43 11.18
C PRO A 320 16.86 33.53 11.70
N LEU A 321 16.36 32.46 12.31
CA LEU A 321 14.99 32.40 12.85
C LEU A 321 14.83 33.34 14.06
N VAL A 322 15.77 33.29 15.01
CA VAL A 322 15.74 34.12 16.23
C VAL A 322 15.92 35.60 15.87
N VAL A 323 16.85 35.90 14.96
CA VAL A 323 17.07 37.26 14.47
C VAL A 323 15.83 37.81 13.76
N SER A 324 15.11 36.97 13.01
CA SER A 324 13.85 37.38 12.34
C SER A 324 12.72 37.65 13.33
N LEU A 325 12.58 36.83 14.37
CA LEU A 325 11.59 37.05 15.44
C LEU A 325 11.83 38.37 16.17
N ILE A 326 13.07 38.63 16.60
CA ILE A 326 13.42 39.89 17.28
C ILE A 326 13.29 41.09 16.32
N GLY A 327 13.68 40.93 15.05
CA GLY A 327 13.51 41.94 14.02
C GLY A 327 12.03 42.32 13.83
N ALA A 328 11.12 41.34 13.78
CA ALA A 328 9.69 41.59 13.69
C ALA A 328 9.16 42.37 14.91
N LEU A 329 9.63 42.07 16.12
CA LEU A 329 9.24 42.83 17.32
C LEU A 329 9.74 44.27 17.31
N LEU A 330 10.94 44.49 16.78
CA LEU A 330 11.55 45.82 16.67
C LEU A 330 10.92 46.66 15.55
N ARG A 331 10.35 46.02 14.52
CA ARG A 331 9.53 46.71 13.52
C ARG A 331 8.28 47.33 14.16
N ASP A 332 7.61 46.56 15.02
CA ASP A 332 6.39 47.01 15.70
C ASP A 332 6.72 48.01 16.83
N PHE A 333 7.86 47.83 17.54
CA PHE A 333 8.32 48.72 18.61
C PHE A 333 9.79 49.16 18.45
N PRO A 334 10.06 50.23 17.67
CA PRO A 334 11.41 50.67 17.33
C PRO A 334 12.27 51.13 18.52
N ASP A 335 11.67 51.55 19.63
CA ASP A 335 12.39 52.13 20.78
C ASP A 335 12.85 51.09 21.83
N ARG A 336 12.48 49.82 21.68
CA ARG A 336 12.59 48.80 22.75
C ARG A 336 13.85 47.93 22.69
N TRP A 337 14.91 48.34 22.00
CA TRP A 337 16.18 47.60 21.86
C TRP A 337 16.78 47.12 23.20
N GLY A 338 16.90 48.03 24.17
CA GLY A 338 17.47 47.71 25.49
C GLY A 338 16.56 46.87 26.38
N TYR A 339 15.26 46.78 26.07
CA TYR A 339 14.33 45.89 26.75
C TYR A 339 14.51 44.45 26.26
N TYR A 340 14.48 44.23 24.95
CA TYR A 340 14.65 42.90 24.36
C TYR A 340 16.03 42.30 24.61
N LEU A 341 17.09 43.12 24.60
CA LEU A 341 18.44 42.66 25.00
C LEU A 341 18.46 42.13 26.44
N ARG A 342 17.81 42.83 27.39
CA ARG A 342 17.71 42.36 28.78
C ARG A 342 16.85 41.11 28.92
N GLN A 343 15.83 40.95 28.07
CA GLN A 343 14.98 39.76 28.06
C GLN A 343 15.74 38.53 27.54
N LEU A 344 16.56 38.71 26.49
CA LEU A 344 17.46 37.68 25.96
C LEU A 344 18.55 37.26 26.99
N GLN A 345 18.99 38.19 27.84
CA GLN A 345 19.99 37.89 28.87
C GLN A 345 19.42 37.23 30.13
N LYS A 346 18.10 37.30 30.34
CA LYS A 346 17.46 36.90 31.61
C LYS A 346 17.42 35.39 31.85
N LYS A 347 17.70 34.52 30.86
CA LYS A 347 17.83 33.05 31.01
C LYS A 347 16.76 32.39 31.90
N GLN A 348 15.51 32.83 31.76
CA GLN A 348 14.42 32.42 32.66
C GLN A 348 13.83 31.05 32.35
N PHE A 349 13.95 30.56 31.11
CA PHE A 349 13.35 29.30 30.69
C PHE A 349 14.33 28.14 30.85
N GLN A 350 14.03 27.20 31.75
CA GLN A 350 14.78 25.95 31.89
C GLN A 350 13.90 24.78 31.42
N ARG A 351 14.16 24.29 30.21
CA ARG A 351 13.49 23.08 29.70
C ARG A 351 13.84 21.87 30.56
N ILE A 352 12.83 21.06 30.90
CA ILE A 352 12.98 19.84 31.72
C ILE A 352 13.73 18.74 30.93
N ARG A 353 13.66 18.75 29.58
CA ARG A 353 14.44 17.84 28.71
C ARG A 353 15.54 18.64 27.97
N LYS A 354 16.79 18.50 28.42
CA LYS A 354 17.99 18.88 27.64
C LYS A 354 18.43 17.69 26.80
N SER A 355 17.74 17.40 25.69
CA SER A 355 18.05 16.20 24.87
C SER A 355 18.49 16.49 23.44
N SER A 356 18.94 17.70 23.11
CA SER A 356 19.56 17.95 21.79
C SER A 356 20.69 18.98 21.87
N SER A 357 21.52 19.00 20.82
CA SER A 357 22.68 19.86 20.59
C SER A 357 22.35 21.31 20.24
N TYR A 358 21.11 21.76 20.46
CA TYR A 358 20.64 23.11 20.13
C TYR A 358 20.54 24.03 21.35
N ASP A 359 20.92 25.29 21.20
CA ASP A 359 20.78 26.32 22.22
C ASP A 359 19.37 26.92 22.20
N TYR A 360 18.40 26.21 22.80
CA TYR A 360 16.99 26.63 22.89
C TYR A 360 16.77 27.95 23.67
N GLU A 361 17.74 28.37 24.49
CA GLU A 361 17.58 29.50 25.41
C GLU A 361 17.22 30.82 24.71
N ALA A 362 17.89 31.15 23.60
CA ALA A 362 17.66 32.40 22.88
C ALA A 362 16.35 32.39 22.09
N LEU A 363 15.96 31.22 21.55
CA LEU A 363 14.72 31.06 20.82
C LEU A 363 13.50 31.14 21.75
N ASP A 364 13.52 30.42 22.86
CA ASP A 364 12.40 30.37 23.82
C ASP A 364 12.07 31.77 24.35
N GLN A 365 13.07 32.60 24.57
CA GLN A 365 12.91 33.98 25.03
C GLN A 365 12.42 34.91 23.94
N ALA A 366 12.90 34.76 22.70
CA ALA A 366 12.40 35.51 21.56
C ALA A 366 10.92 35.19 21.28
N MET A 367 10.53 33.91 21.42
CA MET A 367 9.14 33.47 21.31
C MET A 367 8.28 34.05 22.45
N ASP A 368 8.71 33.95 23.70
CA ASP A 368 7.96 34.52 24.84
C ASP A 368 7.80 36.05 24.72
N ALA A 369 8.86 36.76 24.31
CA ALA A 369 8.79 38.20 24.03
C ALA A 369 7.80 38.54 22.91
N SER A 370 7.70 37.67 21.89
CA SER A 370 6.77 37.84 20.79
C SER A 370 5.32 37.57 21.19
N LEU A 371 5.08 36.60 22.07
CA LEU A 371 3.74 36.28 22.57
C LEU A 371 3.18 37.30 23.56
N GLN A 372 4.04 37.99 24.32
CA GLN A 372 3.62 39.06 25.24
C GLN A 372 3.17 40.33 24.51
N VAL A 373 3.53 40.46 23.24
CA VAL A 373 3.17 41.60 22.38
C VAL A 373 1.80 41.41 21.73
N LEU A 374 1.31 40.17 21.60
CA LEU A 374 0.00 39.88 21.02
C LEU A 374 -1.13 40.31 21.95
N ASP A 375 -2.25 40.71 21.35
CA ASP A 375 -3.51 40.93 22.08
C ASP A 375 -3.96 39.65 22.78
N ASP A 376 -4.67 39.79 23.91
CA ASP A 376 -5.08 38.66 24.74
C ASP A 376 -5.95 37.65 23.95
N GLU A 377 -6.78 38.13 23.02
CA GLU A 377 -7.60 37.29 22.14
C GLU A 377 -6.73 36.49 21.15
N HIS A 378 -5.83 37.15 20.41
CA HIS A 378 -4.90 36.50 19.48
C HIS A 378 -3.95 35.55 20.20
N ARG A 379 -3.57 35.84 21.44
CA ARG A 379 -2.72 34.97 22.26
C ARG A 379 -3.41 33.66 22.60
N GLU A 380 -4.71 33.67 22.90
CA GLU A 380 -5.48 32.44 23.11
C GLU A 380 -5.65 31.65 21.80
N LEU A 381 -5.90 32.31 20.67
CA LEU A 381 -5.95 31.65 19.35
C LEU A 381 -4.60 31.03 18.97
N TYR A 382 -3.49 31.71 19.28
CA TYR A 382 -2.15 31.17 19.03
C TYR A 382 -1.84 29.96 19.92
N LYS A 383 -2.34 29.91 21.16
CA LYS A 383 -2.22 28.72 22.02
C LYS A 383 -2.94 27.52 21.42
N ASP A 384 -4.09 27.71 20.76
CA ASP A 384 -4.82 26.63 20.09
C ASP A 384 -3.98 25.96 18.97
N LEU A 385 -3.05 26.68 18.34
CA LEU A 385 -2.13 26.12 17.32
C LEU A 385 -1.14 25.10 17.87
N SER A 386 -1.02 24.96 19.19
CA SER A 386 -0.19 23.92 19.81
C SER A 386 -0.71 22.49 19.57
N VAL A 387 -1.93 22.35 19.05
CA VAL A 387 -2.55 21.08 18.64
C VAL A 387 -1.93 20.51 17.36
N LEU A 388 -1.28 21.34 16.55
CA LEU A 388 -0.71 20.95 15.26
C LEU A 388 0.45 19.96 15.43
N GLU A 389 0.64 19.09 14.45
CA GLU A 389 1.77 18.16 14.42
C GLU A 389 2.95 18.71 13.61
N LYS A 390 4.16 18.20 13.88
CA LYS A 390 5.39 18.60 13.16
C LYS A 390 5.27 18.28 11.67
N ASP A 391 5.81 19.15 10.84
CA ASP A 391 5.81 19.02 9.37
C ASP A 391 4.42 18.92 8.70
N VAL A 392 3.33 19.19 9.42
CA VAL A 392 1.96 19.18 8.87
C VAL A 392 1.56 20.59 8.42
N LYS A 393 1.09 20.68 7.18
CA LYS A 393 0.52 21.90 6.60
C LYS A 393 -0.99 21.84 6.71
N VAL A 394 -1.61 22.89 7.25
CA VAL A 394 -3.03 22.91 7.64
C VAL A 394 -3.78 23.97 6.84
N PRO A 395 -4.94 23.65 6.25
CA PRO A 395 -5.75 24.63 5.54
C PRO A 395 -6.51 25.56 6.51
N ALA A 396 -6.73 26.81 6.10
CA ALA A 396 -7.44 27.82 6.90
C ALA A 396 -8.82 27.34 7.40
N LYS A 397 -9.56 26.57 6.60
CA LYS A 397 -10.89 26.08 6.97
C LYS A 397 -10.89 25.11 8.16
N VAL A 398 -9.80 24.36 8.38
CA VAL A 398 -9.68 23.53 9.59
C VAL A 398 -9.61 24.42 10.83
N LEU A 399 -8.88 25.54 10.73
CA LEU A 399 -8.77 26.53 11.80
C LEU A 399 -10.07 27.34 11.98
N SER A 400 -10.83 27.56 10.90
CA SER A 400 -12.16 28.17 10.99
C SER A 400 -13.14 27.30 11.78
N VAL A 401 -13.09 25.97 11.60
CA VAL A 401 -13.86 25.02 12.44
C VAL A 401 -13.39 25.09 13.89
N LEU A 402 -12.07 25.12 14.13
CA LEU A 402 -11.50 25.16 15.48
C LEU A 402 -11.90 26.42 16.27
N TRP A 403 -11.85 27.59 15.62
CA TRP A 403 -12.14 28.88 16.24
C TRP A 403 -13.61 29.29 16.15
N SER A 404 -14.42 28.61 15.32
CA SER A 404 -15.81 28.99 15.03
C SER A 404 -15.93 30.41 14.46
N LEU A 405 -14.97 30.80 13.62
CA LEU A 405 -14.89 32.09 12.94
C LEU A 405 -15.12 31.92 11.43
N GLU A 406 -15.46 33.00 10.74
CA GLU A 406 -15.53 32.99 9.27
C GLU A 406 -14.12 32.81 8.66
N LEU A 407 -14.05 32.25 7.44
CA LEU A 407 -12.77 31.89 6.82
C LEU A 407 -11.89 33.12 6.56
N GLU A 408 -12.51 34.26 6.25
CA GLU A 408 -11.87 35.54 6.06
C GLU A 408 -11.23 36.06 7.36
N GLU A 409 -11.96 36.04 8.47
CA GLU A 409 -11.45 36.47 9.78
C GLU A 409 -10.26 35.61 10.24
N VAL A 410 -10.34 34.29 10.01
CA VAL A 410 -9.25 33.37 10.31
C VAL A 410 -7.99 33.69 9.50
N GLU A 411 -8.14 33.96 8.20
CA GLU A 411 -7.00 34.33 7.36
C GLU A 411 -6.34 35.65 7.79
N ASP A 412 -7.12 36.64 8.21
CA ASP A 412 -6.60 37.91 8.70
C ASP A 412 -5.75 37.71 9.99
N VAL A 413 -6.25 36.91 10.94
CA VAL A 413 -5.50 36.55 12.16
C VAL A 413 -4.22 35.77 11.82
N LEU A 414 -4.31 34.80 10.91
CA LEU A 414 -3.14 34.01 10.50
C LEU A 414 -2.10 34.89 9.79
N GLN A 415 -2.53 35.88 9.01
CA GLN A 415 -1.62 36.81 8.35
C GLN A 415 -0.86 37.68 9.37
N GLU A 416 -1.51 38.09 10.46
CA GLU A 416 -0.81 38.80 11.55
C GLU A 416 0.30 37.93 12.15
N PHE A 417 0.03 36.64 12.39
CA PHE A 417 1.05 35.69 12.87
C PHE A 417 2.19 35.49 11.87
N VAL A 418 1.90 35.45 10.57
CA VAL A 418 2.91 35.37 9.49
C VAL A 418 3.77 36.63 9.48
N ASN A 419 3.16 37.81 9.60
CA ASN A 419 3.86 39.08 9.64
C ASN A 419 4.82 39.18 10.83
N LYS A 420 4.47 38.56 11.96
CA LYS A 420 5.31 38.48 13.17
C LYS A 420 6.31 37.31 13.13
N SER A 421 6.41 36.58 12.01
CA SER A 421 7.26 35.39 11.84
C SER A 421 6.96 34.25 12.82
N LEU A 422 5.76 34.25 13.41
CA LEU A 422 5.29 33.21 14.33
C LEU A 422 4.70 32.01 13.57
N LEU A 423 4.22 32.24 12.34
CA LEU A 423 3.62 31.22 11.48
C LEU A 423 4.17 31.32 10.05
N PHE A 424 4.21 30.21 9.32
CA PHE A 424 4.61 30.19 7.91
C PHE A 424 3.44 29.83 7.00
N ARG A 425 3.44 30.43 5.80
CA ARG A 425 2.39 30.25 4.78
C ARG A 425 2.98 29.65 3.51
N ASP A 426 2.32 28.63 2.97
CA ASP A 426 2.57 28.08 1.65
C ASP A 426 1.57 28.68 0.64
N CYS A 427 2.10 29.31 -0.41
CA CYS A 427 1.31 30.05 -1.40
C CYS A 427 1.15 29.29 -2.73
N ASN A 428 1.59 28.02 -2.80
CA ASN A 428 1.68 27.30 -4.07
C ASN A 428 0.32 26.86 -4.63
N ARG A 429 -0.70 26.66 -3.79
CA ARG A 429 -2.08 26.27 -4.18
C ARG A 429 -3.11 26.89 -3.25
N ARG A 430 -4.35 26.99 -3.74
CA ARG A 430 -5.51 27.34 -2.93
C ARG A 430 -6.31 26.08 -2.59
N PRO A 431 -6.75 25.92 -1.33
CA PRO A 431 -6.66 26.89 -0.21
C PRO A 431 -5.24 27.06 0.35
N TYR A 432 -4.95 28.23 0.95
CA TYR A 432 -3.64 28.49 1.57
C TYR A 432 -3.38 27.52 2.71
N LEU A 433 -2.16 27.00 2.78
CA LEU A 433 -1.74 26.08 3.83
C LEU A 433 -0.76 26.77 4.79
N TYR A 434 -0.98 26.57 6.09
CA TYR A 434 -0.20 27.18 7.16
C TYR A 434 0.55 26.10 7.95
N TYR A 435 1.75 26.43 8.42
CA TYR A 435 2.55 25.51 9.22
C TYR A 435 3.48 26.25 10.19
N LEU A 436 3.86 25.57 11.27
CA LEU A 436 4.83 26.04 12.26
C LEU A 436 6.19 25.39 12.02
N HIS A 437 7.27 26.08 12.37
CA HIS A 437 8.59 25.46 12.40
C HIS A 437 8.72 24.55 13.63
N ASP A 438 9.41 23.40 13.51
CA ASP A 438 9.56 22.40 14.59
C ASP A 438 9.90 23.01 15.95
N LEU A 439 10.86 23.93 15.96
CA LEU A 439 11.33 24.58 17.16
C LEU A 439 10.27 25.48 17.83
N GLN A 440 9.38 26.10 17.04
CA GLN A 440 8.25 26.89 17.56
C GLN A 440 7.19 25.97 18.17
N LEU A 441 6.91 24.84 17.51
CA LEU A 441 5.97 23.86 18.02
C LEU A 441 6.50 23.19 19.28
N ASP A 442 7.80 22.87 19.35
CA ASP A 442 8.45 22.35 20.56
C ASP A 442 8.30 23.33 21.74
N PHE A 443 8.50 24.63 21.49
CA PHE A 443 8.29 25.67 22.50
C PHE A 443 6.83 25.70 22.99
N LEU A 444 5.86 25.71 22.09
CA LEU A 444 4.43 25.71 22.44
C LEU A 444 4.01 24.44 23.19
N THR A 445 4.54 23.28 22.77
CA THR A 445 4.28 21.98 23.39
C THR A 445 4.77 21.95 24.84
N GLU A 446 5.94 22.56 25.08
CA GLU A 446 6.50 22.65 26.42
C GLU A 446 5.76 23.66 27.31
N GLN A 447 5.38 24.82 26.77
CA GLN A 447 4.64 25.85 27.51
C GLN A 447 3.26 25.34 27.95
N ASN A 448 2.54 24.63 27.07
CA ASN A 448 1.15 24.24 27.30
C ASN A 448 1.00 22.78 27.77
N ARG A 449 2.08 22.11 28.19
CA ARG A 449 2.10 20.67 28.51
C ARG A 449 1.01 20.19 29.48
N ALA A 450 0.59 21.03 30.42
CA ALA A 450 -0.46 20.69 31.39
C ALA A 450 -1.88 20.74 30.81
N GLN A 451 -2.12 21.59 29.81
CA GLN A 451 -3.44 21.83 29.20
C GLN A 451 -3.61 21.07 27.87
N LEU A 452 -2.51 20.80 27.17
CA LEU A 452 -2.45 20.19 25.85
C LEU A 452 -3.28 18.92 25.67
N PRO A 453 -3.16 17.88 26.52
CA PRO A 453 -3.81 16.61 26.24
C PRO A 453 -5.34 16.72 26.34
N VAL A 454 -5.87 17.32 27.41
CA VAL A 454 -7.30 17.19 27.73
C VAL A 454 -8.14 18.36 27.24
N SER A 455 -7.69 19.61 27.38
CA SER A 455 -8.54 20.77 27.08
C SER A 455 -8.51 21.17 25.60
N LEU A 456 -7.32 21.21 24.99
CA LEU A 456 -7.15 21.69 23.61
C LEU A 456 -7.57 20.66 22.57
N HIS A 457 -7.10 19.40 22.67
CA HIS A 457 -7.57 18.34 21.79
C HIS A 457 -9.07 18.04 21.98
N GLY A 458 -9.58 18.12 23.21
CA GLY A 458 -11.02 18.02 23.48
C GLY A 458 -11.83 19.12 22.78
N LYS A 459 -11.36 20.38 22.82
CA LYS A 459 -11.98 21.51 22.12
C LYS A 459 -12.09 21.26 20.61
N VAL A 460 -11.03 20.75 19.98
CA VAL A 460 -11.00 20.43 18.54
C VAL A 460 -12.09 19.42 18.18
N VAL A 461 -12.17 18.32 18.95
CA VAL A 461 -13.16 17.26 18.72
C VAL A 461 -14.59 17.77 18.93
N CYS A 462 -14.82 18.58 19.97
CA CYS A 462 -16.14 19.18 20.21
C CYS A 462 -16.58 20.11 19.07
N GLN A 463 -15.67 20.93 18.54
CA GLN A 463 -15.99 21.83 17.42
C GLN A 463 -16.22 21.06 16.12
N TYR A 464 -15.43 20.02 15.87
CA TYR A 464 -15.66 19.11 14.76
C TYR A 464 -17.07 18.49 14.81
N GLN A 465 -17.48 17.95 15.96
CA GLN A 465 -18.81 17.35 16.12
C GLN A 465 -19.97 18.35 15.93
N ARG A 466 -19.74 19.64 16.21
CA ARG A 466 -20.72 20.71 15.98
C ARG A 466 -20.83 21.10 14.51
N ALA A 467 -19.68 21.16 13.82
CA ALA A 467 -19.64 21.51 12.40
C ALA A 467 -20.16 20.37 11.51
N TYR A 468 -19.94 19.11 11.90
CA TYR A 468 -20.23 17.92 11.10
C TYR A 468 -21.22 16.97 11.80
N THR A 469 -22.51 17.29 11.75
CA THR A 469 -23.58 16.52 12.40
C THR A 469 -24.01 15.26 11.63
N GLU A 470 -23.81 15.23 10.30
CA GLU A 470 -24.24 14.11 9.43
C GLU A 470 -23.14 13.05 9.21
N GLY A 471 -22.00 13.19 9.88
CA GLY A 471 -20.82 12.33 9.72
C GLY A 471 -19.64 13.06 9.09
N PRO A 472 -18.49 12.38 8.89
CA PRO A 472 -17.31 12.98 8.30
C PRO A 472 -17.58 13.44 6.86
N PRO A 473 -16.97 14.57 6.42
CA PRO A 473 -17.21 15.11 5.09
C PRO A 473 -16.69 14.16 4.01
N THR A 474 -17.46 13.97 2.93
CA THR A 474 -17.18 12.98 1.88
C THR A 474 -16.79 13.59 0.52
N SER A 475 -16.67 14.92 0.45
CA SER A 475 -16.37 15.68 -0.78
C SER A 475 -15.00 15.35 -1.38
N GLY A 476 -14.05 14.91 -0.56
CA GLY A 476 -12.69 14.59 -1.01
C GLY A 476 -11.84 15.84 -1.26
N ASP A 477 -12.27 17.00 -0.73
CA ASP A 477 -11.51 18.24 -0.77
C ASP A 477 -10.25 18.12 0.12
N GLU A 478 -9.22 18.93 -0.13
CA GLU A 478 -7.96 18.92 0.66
C GLU A 478 -8.19 19.13 2.17
N GLU A 479 -9.33 19.71 2.53
CA GLU A 479 -9.79 19.98 3.89
C GLU A 479 -10.33 18.72 4.59
N ASP A 480 -10.98 17.83 3.85
CA ASP A 480 -11.55 16.58 4.36
C ASP A 480 -10.43 15.59 4.69
N LEU A 481 -9.35 15.63 3.92
CA LEU A 481 -8.15 14.81 4.11
C LEU A 481 -7.48 15.04 5.47
N TYR A 482 -7.52 16.28 6.01
CA TYR A 482 -7.00 16.56 7.35
C TYR A 482 -7.77 15.78 8.42
N TRP A 483 -9.10 15.80 8.36
CA TRP A 483 -9.95 15.10 9.35
C TRP A 483 -9.79 13.58 9.27
N TYR A 484 -9.75 13.01 8.05
CA TYR A 484 -9.49 11.58 7.90
C TYR A 484 -8.12 11.16 8.45
N ARG A 485 -7.10 12.02 8.36
CA ARG A 485 -5.76 11.75 8.87
C ARG A 485 -5.68 11.89 10.39
N PHE A 486 -6.05 13.04 10.96
CA PHE A 486 -5.71 13.41 12.34
C PHE A 486 -6.86 13.35 13.35
N LEU A 487 -8.12 13.14 12.93
CA LEU A 487 -9.24 13.04 13.87
C LEU A 487 -9.05 11.94 14.92
N PRO A 488 -8.59 10.70 14.56
CA PRO A 488 -8.29 9.68 15.56
C PRO A 488 -7.18 10.11 16.54
N CYS A 489 -6.14 10.79 16.04
CA CYS A 489 -5.06 11.32 16.86
C CYS A 489 -5.57 12.32 17.91
N HIS A 490 -6.40 13.28 17.49
CA HIS A 490 -6.99 14.26 18.40
C HIS A 490 -7.88 13.61 19.47
N MET A 491 -8.71 12.63 19.11
CA MET A 491 -9.52 11.87 20.08
C MET A 491 -8.66 11.06 21.05
N ALA A 492 -7.60 10.41 20.56
CA ALA A 492 -6.66 9.63 21.36
C ALA A 492 -5.92 10.50 22.38
N ARG A 493 -5.39 11.66 21.96
CA ARG A 493 -4.68 12.60 22.84
C ARG A 493 -5.61 13.28 23.86
N ALA A 494 -6.88 13.50 23.49
CA ALA A 494 -7.95 13.96 24.38
C ALA A 494 -8.35 12.96 25.47
N GLY A 495 -8.00 11.68 25.31
CA GLY A 495 -8.47 10.60 26.19
C GLY A 495 -9.95 10.24 25.99
N LEU A 496 -10.53 10.60 24.85
CA LEU A 496 -11.93 10.32 24.46
C LEU A 496 -12.03 8.91 23.88
N SER A 497 -11.86 7.88 24.73
CA SER A 497 -11.81 6.47 24.30
C SER A 497 -13.12 5.99 23.68
N LYS A 498 -14.27 6.45 24.17
CA LYS A 498 -15.59 6.02 23.68
C LYS A 498 -15.90 6.56 22.30
N GLU A 499 -15.65 7.84 22.07
CA GLU A 499 -15.81 8.50 20.78
C GLU A 499 -14.85 7.89 19.75
N LEU A 500 -13.60 7.64 20.14
CA LEU A 500 -12.60 6.98 19.30
C LEU A 500 -13.06 5.56 18.90
N CYS A 501 -13.50 4.75 19.85
CA CYS A 501 -14.03 3.41 19.60
C CYS A 501 -15.27 3.46 18.67
N SER A 502 -16.19 4.42 18.88
CA SER A 502 -17.37 4.57 18.03
C SER A 502 -17.02 4.94 16.59
N LEU A 503 -15.97 5.76 16.39
CA LEU A 503 -15.51 6.15 15.06
C LEU A 503 -14.75 4.98 14.38
N MET A 504 -13.77 4.41 15.08
CA MET A 504 -12.90 3.36 14.52
C MET A 504 -13.63 2.03 14.34
N PHE A 505 -14.60 1.68 15.18
CA PHE A 505 -15.39 0.46 15.00
C PHE A 505 -16.60 0.65 14.08
N SER A 506 -16.62 1.68 13.23
CA SER A 506 -17.65 1.88 12.21
C SER A 506 -17.16 1.41 10.84
N LEU A 507 -17.94 0.53 10.19
CA LEU A 507 -17.66 0.10 8.81
C LEU A 507 -17.70 1.25 7.78
N ASP A 508 -18.54 2.27 8.02
CA ASP A 508 -18.65 3.42 7.12
C ASP A 508 -17.38 4.28 7.17
N TRP A 509 -16.79 4.42 8.36
CA TRP A 509 -15.50 5.08 8.53
C TRP A 509 -14.38 4.33 7.82
N VAL A 510 -14.31 3.01 8.04
CA VAL A 510 -13.33 2.12 7.39
C VAL A 510 -13.44 2.23 5.87
N LYS A 511 -14.66 2.21 5.33
CA LYS A 511 -14.94 2.36 3.91
C LYS A 511 -14.43 3.70 3.37
N ASN A 512 -14.88 4.82 3.95
CA ASN A 512 -14.55 6.14 3.45
C ASN A 512 -13.05 6.44 3.57
N LYS A 513 -12.43 6.07 4.70
CA LYS A 513 -11.00 6.27 4.94
C LYS A 513 -10.12 5.40 4.03
N ALA A 514 -10.49 4.13 3.81
CA ALA A 514 -9.76 3.26 2.89
C ALA A 514 -9.84 3.75 1.43
N GLN A 515 -10.97 4.34 1.02
CA GLN A 515 -11.14 4.90 -0.32
C GLN A 515 -10.28 6.15 -0.57
N LEU A 516 -10.11 7.00 0.43
CA LEU A 516 -9.36 8.26 0.31
C LEU A 516 -7.85 8.09 0.55
N MET A 517 -7.47 7.35 1.60
CA MET A 517 -6.07 7.28 2.09
C MET A 517 -5.41 5.91 1.87
N GLY A 518 -6.19 4.88 1.52
CA GLY A 518 -5.72 3.50 1.44
C GLY A 518 -5.79 2.74 2.78
N SER A 519 -5.55 1.44 2.72
CA SER A 519 -5.65 0.52 3.85
C SER A 519 -4.45 0.61 4.80
N ALA A 520 -3.27 0.98 4.28
CA ALA A 520 -2.04 1.05 5.07
C ALA A 520 -2.11 2.06 6.22
N HIS A 521 -2.63 3.27 5.95
CA HIS A 521 -2.82 4.29 6.98
C HIS A 521 -3.83 3.84 8.03
N LEU A 522 -4.93 3.23 7.59
CA LEU A 522 -5.96 2.76 8.49
C LEU A 522 -5.42 1.68 9.44
N ILE A 523 -4.63 0.72 8.92
CA ILE A 523 -3.95 -0.31 9.73
C ILE A 523 -3.00 0.33 10.74
N ASN A 524 -2.25 1.39 10.35
CA ASN A 524 -1.38 2.12 11.26
C ASN A 524 -2.15 2.66 12.47
N ASP A 525 -3.32 3.27 12.25
CA ASP A 525 -4.12 3.86 13.33
C ASP A 525 -4.56 2.83 14.38
N TYR A 526 -4.97 1.62 13.97
CA TYR A 526 -5.35 0.55 14.92
C TYR A 526 -4.15 0.02 15.72
N VAL A 527 -2.93 0.14 15.18
CA VAL A 527 -1.70 -0.28 15.85
C VAL A 527 -1.22 0.81 16.80
N GLU A 528 -1.17 2.06 16.36
CA GLU A 528 -0.73 3.21 17.16
C GLU A 528 -1.63 3.41 18.39
N TYR A 529 -2.95 3.37 18.21
CA TYR A 529 -3.92 3.56 19.28
C TYR A 529 -4.34 2.27 20.00
N SER A 530 -3.63 1.16 19.75
CA SER A 530 -3.91 -0.16 20.36
C SER A 530 -4.04 -0.08 21.87
N ALA A 531 -3.13 0.60 22.56
CA ALA A 531 -3.14 0.71 24.02
C ALA A 531 -4.38 1.42 24.60
N ILE A 532 -5.04 2.29 23.83
CA ILE A 532 -6.26 3.01 24.24
C ILE A 532 -7.48 2.14 23.92
N LEU A 533 -7.52 1.57 22.72
CA LEU A 533 -8.62 0.72 22.24
C LEU A 533 -8.72 -0.59 23.04
N ASP A 534 -7.59 -1.18 23.43
CA ASP A 534 -7.52 -2.42 24.22
C ASP A 534 -8.12 -2.26 25.63
N ARG A 535 -8.18 -1.04 26.17
CA ARG A 535 -8.81 -0.77 27.48
C ARG A 535 -10.32 -0.93 27.44
N GLU A 536 -10.95 -0.62 26.30
CA GLU A 536 -12.39 -0.70 26.12
C GLU A 536 -12.79 -2.08 25.60
N ASN A 537 -12.24 -2.51 24.44
CA ASN A 537 -12.55 -3.79 23.81
C ASN A 537 -11.39 -4.29 22.93
N SER A 538 -10.49 -5.09 23.50
CA SER A 538 -9.36 -5.69 22.78
C SER A 538 -9.80 -6.67 21.67
N GLU A 539 -10.87 -7.44 21.90
CA GLU A 539 -11.37 -8.42 20.94
C GLU A 539 -11.89 -7.76 19.65
N VAL A 540 -12.68 -6.69 19.77
CA VAL A 540 -13.23 -5.97 18.60
C VAL A 540 -12.11 -5.32 17.79
N ARG A 541 -11.11 -4.72 18.45
CA ARG A 541 -9.94 -4.17 17.77
C ARG A 541 -9.21 -5.23 16.95
N LEU A 542 -8.94 -6.40 17.53
CA LEU A 542 -8.27 -7.50 16.85
C LEU A 542 -9.06 -7.97 15.62
N GLN A 543 -10.39 -8.06 15.73
CA GLN A 543 -11.26 -8.42 14.61
C GLN A 543 -11.21 -7.42 13.46
N PHE A 544 -11.25 -6.10 13.74
CA PHE A 544 -11.10 -5.06 12.71
C PHE A 544 -9.68 -5.05 12.11
N GLN A 545 -8.65 -5.24 12.93
CA GLN A 545 -7.27 -5.32 12.47
C GLN A 545 -7.06 -6.55 11.55
N GLU A 546 -7.60 -7.71 11.93
CA GLU A 546 -7.59 -8.92 11.11
C GLU A 546 -8.31 -8.67 9.78
N PHE A 547 -9.53 -8.13 9.83
CA PHE A 547 -10.31 -7.76 8.65
C PHE A 547 -9.52 -6.87 7.68
N LEU A 548 -8.87 -5.83 8.18
CA LEU A 548 -8.07 -4.91 7.37
C LEU A 548 -6.79 -5.55 6.84
N SER A 549 -6.14 -6.40 7.64
CA SER A 549 -4.91 -7.07 7.21
C SER A 549 -5.17 -8.11 6.10
N LEU A 550 -6.30 -8.81 6.16
CA LEU A 550 -6.71 -9.78 5.14
C LEU A 550 -7.19 -9.10 3.86
N ASN A 551 -7.96 -8.02 4.00
CA ASN A 551 -8.62 -7.35 2.86
C ASN A 551 -7.91 -6.07 2.38
N GLY A 552 -6.80 -5.67 2.98
CA GLY A 552 -6.09 -4.41 2.68
C GLY A 552 -5.84 -4.18 1.19
N PRO A 553 -5.17 -5.13 0.47
CA PRO A 553 -4.97 -5.00 -0.96
C PRO A 553 -6.27 -4.93 -1.76
N GLN A 554 -7.35 -5.54 -1.27
CA GLN A 554 -8.63 -5.58 -1.96
C GLN A 554 -9.37 -4.26 -1.86
N LEU A 555 -9.34 -3.61 -0.69
CA LEU A 555 -9.99 -2.33 -0.41
C LEU A 555 -9.49 -1.19 -1.31
N GLU A 556 -8.29 -1.33 -1.85
CA GLU A 556 -7.64 -0.31 -2.69
C GLU A 556 -7.77 -0.58 -4.20
N GLN A 557 -8.14 -1.80 -4.61
CA GLN A 557 -8.28 -2.15 -6.03
C GLN A 557 -9.54 -1.52 -6.62
N LYS A 558 -9.40 -0.68 -7.66
CA LYS A 558 -10.53 -0.19 -8.47
C LYS A 558 -10.96 -1.28 -9.47
N PRO A 559 -12.28 -1.55 -9.64
CA PRO A 559 -13.42 -0.93 -8.96
C PRO A 559 -13.44 -1.26 -7.47
N LEU A 560 -13.68 -0.22 -6.64
CA LEU A 560 -13.67 -0.34 -5.19
C LEU A 560 -14.66 -1.42 -4.76
N PRO A 561 -14.22 -2.44 -3.98
CA PRO A 561 -15.10 -3.49 -3.55
C PRO A 561 -16.12 -2.95 -2.54
N ASP A 562 -17.25 -3.64 -2.47
CA ASP A 562 -18.24 -3.38 -1.43
C ASP A 562 -17.72 -3.90 -0.08
N VAL A 563 -17.38 -2.97 0.81
CA VAL A 563 -16.82 -3.25 2.15
C VAL A 563 -17.79 -4.09 2.97
N VAL A 564 -19.10 -3.89 2.81
CA VAL A 564 -20.12 -4.66 3.53
C VAL A 564 -20.07 -6.13 3.09
N GLN A 565 -19.93 -6.38 1.79
CA GLN A 565 -19.82 -7.74 1.26
C GLN A 565 -18.51 -8.43 1.69
N LEU A 566 -17.40 -7.69 1.79
CA LEU A 566 -16.15 -8.21 2.35
C LEU A 566 -16.29 -8.50 3.85
N ALA A 567 -16.97 -7.65 4.60
CA ALA A 567 -17.18 -7.82 6.02
C ALA A 567 -18.15 -8.99 6.35
N LEU A 568 -19.11 -9.28 5.47
CA LEU A 568 -19.94 -10.50 5.54
C LEU A 568 -19.14 -11.80 5.37
N SER A 569 -17.95 -11.72 4.78
CA SER A 569 -17.06 -12.87 4.71
C SER A 569 -16.32 -13.13 6.03
N GLN A 570 -16.50 -12.35 7.09
CA GLN A 570 -15.85 -12.56 8.40
C GLN A 570 -16.59 -13.61 9.26
N PRO A 571 -15.93 -14.18 10.30
CA PRO A 571 -16.59 -15.14 11.19
C PRO A 571 -17.85 -14.54 11.85
N CYS A 572 -18.89 -15.37 12.03
CA CYS A 572 -20.18 -14.91 12.57
C CYS A 572 -20.11 -14.38 14.02
N CYS A 573 -19.07 -14.73 14.76
CA CYS A 573 -18.78 -14.22 16.10
C CYS A 573 -18.13 -12.82 16.09
N SER A 574 -17.71 -12.31 14.93
CA SER A 574 -17.07 -10.99 14.82
C SER A 574 -18.09 -9.84 14.81
N GLU A 575 -17.75 -8.75 15.47
CA GLU A 575 -18.50 -7.49 15.43
C GLU A 575 -18.51 -6.89 14.02
N VAL A 576 -17.43 -7.08 13.25
CA VAL A 576 -17.34 -6.70 11.83
C VAL A 576 -18.46 -7.37 11.02
N TYR A 577 -18.65 -8.68 11.21
CA TYR A 577 -19.71 -9.45 10.55
C TYR A 577 -21.10 -8.97 11.00
N ARG A 578 -21.28 -8.74 12.32
CA ARG A 578 -22.56 -8.28 12.88
C ARG A 578 -23.00 -6.94 12.30
N GLN A 579 -22.09 -5.97 12.23
CA GLN A 579 -22.38 -4.67 11.64
C GLN A 579 -22.69 -4.80 10.14
N ALA A 580 -21.91 -5.59 9.41
CA ALA A 580 -22.12 -5.83 7.99
C ALA A 580 -23.47 -6.49 7.71
N LEU A 581 -23.87 -7.48 8.52
CA LEU A 581 -25.15 -8.15 8.39
C LEU A 581 -26.33 -7.19 8.62
N LEU A 582 -26.23 -6.29 9.60
CA LEU A 582 -27.25 -5.26 9.84
C LEU A 582 -27.35 -4.25 8.69
N GLN A 583 -26.21 -3.77 8.18
CA GLN A 583 -26.17 -2.88 7.02
C GLN A 583 -26.70 -3.57 5.76
N ALA A 584 -26.34 -4.83 5.55
CA ALA A 584 -26.81 -5.66 4.43
C ALA A 584 -28.31 -5.91 4.50
N GLN A 585 -28.88 -6.24 5.66
CA GLN A 585 -30.34 -6.43 5.83
C GLN A 585 -31.14 -5.15 5.53
N ARG A 586 -30.65 -3.99 6.00
CA ARG A 586 -31.25 -2.67 5.71
C ARG A 586 -31.15 -2.29 4.23
N SER A 587 -30.12 -2.74 3.55
CA SER A 587 -29.89 -2.43 2.13
C SER A 587 -30.57 -3.44 1.21
N ALA A 588 -30.76 -4.68 1.66
CA ALA A 588 -31.52 -5.72 0.98
C ALA A 588 -32.99 -5.35 0.83
N SER A 589 -33.58 -4.67 1.82
CA SER A 589 -34.95 -4.12 1.70
C SER A 589 -35.06 -3.03 0.62
N ARG A 590 -33.94 -2.40 0.24
CA ARG A 590 -33.83 -1.43 -0.87
C ARG A 590 -33.50 -2.08 -2.22
N GLY A 591 -33.40 -3.42 -2.27
CA GLY A 591 -33.13 -4.18 -3.49
C GLY A 591 -31.65 -4.43 -3.82
N GLN A 592 -30.72 -4.15 -2.90
CA GLN A 592 -29.31 -4.54 -3.07
C GLN A 592 -29.10 -6.03 -2.79
N LEU A 593 -28.21 -6.68 -3.54
CA LEU A 593 -27.90 -8.10 -3.40
C LEU A 593 -26.66 -8.29 -2.51
N TYR A 594 -26.85 -8.94 -1.37
CA TYR A 594 -25.77 -9.37 -0.47
C TYR A 594 -25.81 -10.88 -0.28
N LEU A 595 -24.63 -11.46 -0.07
CA LEU A 595 -24.43 -12.89 0.10
C LEU A 595 -23.71 -13.17 1.41
N ASP A 596 -24.26 -14.11 2.16
CA ASP A 596 -23.71 -14.62 3.41
C ASP A 596 -22.96 -15.93 3.16
N TRP A 597 -21.77 -16.07 3.76
CA TRP A 597 -20.94 -17.26 3.64
C TRP A 597 -21.20 -18.22 4.81
N VAL A 598 -22.12 -19.16 4.59
CA VAL A 598 -22.72 -19.97 5.67
C VAL A 598 -21.74 -20.97 6.29
N ASN A 599 -20.89 -21.60 5.48
CA ASN A 599 -20.00 -22.66 5.98
C ASN A 599 -18.65 -22.13 6.50
N LYS A 600 -18.46 -20.82 6.64
CA LYS A 600 -17.19 -20.28 7.15
C LYS A 600 -16.88 -20.76 8.56
N SER A 601 -17.87 -20.91 9.44
CA SER A 601 -17.66 -21.41 10.80
C SER A 601 -17.10 -22.85 10.85
N SER A 602 -17.39 -23.66 9.83
CA SER A 602 -16.83 -25.02 9.70
C SER A 602 -15.37 -25.03 9.21
N LEU A 603 -14.93 -23.94 8.57
CA LEU A 603 -13.52 -23.61 8.37
C LEU A 603 -13.03 -22.94 9.65
N GLU A 604 -13.06 -23.66 10.79
CA GLU A 604 -12.43 -23.16 12.01
C GLU A 604 -10.99 -22.78 11.67
N SER A 605 -10.59 -21.58 12.09
CA SER A 605 -9.24 -21.08 11.92
C SER A 605 -8.27 -22.13 12.48
N LEU A 606 -7.57 -22.84 11.58
CA LEU A 606 -6.59 -23.86 11.98
C LEU A 606 -5.42 -23.23 12.75
N SER A 607 -5.35 -21.90 12.78
CA SER A 607 -4.47 -21.08 13.61
C SER A 607 -5.00 -21.00 15.06
N ARG A 608 -4.20 -21.51 16.00
CA ARG A 608 -4.40 -21.44 17.45
C ARG A 608 -4.19 -20.02 18.00
N LEU A 609 -3.28 -19.27 17.41
CA LEU A 609 -2.96 -17.90 17.82
C LEU A 609 -2.50 -17.13 16.59
N VAL A 610 -3.15 -16.00 16.32
CA VAL A 610 -2.70 -15.03 15.33
C VAL A 610 -2.10 -13.86 16.11
N VAL A 611 -0.81 -13.62 15.95
CA VAL A 611 -0.13 -12.47 16.56
C VAL A 611 0.14 -11.44 15.48
N HIS A 612 -0.17 -10.17 15.77
CA HIS A 612 0.11 -9.02 14.91
C HIS A 612 1.20 -8.14 15.51
N PRO A 613 2.49 -8.46 15.30
CA PRO A 613 3.55 -7.71 15.94
C PRO A 613 4.19 -6.65 15.05
N GLN A 614 3.97 -6.60 13.73
CA GLN A 614 4.64 -5.62 12.85
C GLN A 614 3.69 -4.97 11.83
N GLN A 615 4.08 -3.79 11.34
CA GLN A 615 3.47 -3.09 10.19
C GLN A 615 4.22 -3.37 8.87
N SER A 616 5.35 -4.08 8.94
CA SER A 616 6.27 -4.33 7.83
C SER A 616 6.53 -5.82 7.65
N SER A 617 7.00 -6.22 6.46
CA SER A 617 7.32 -7.63 6.18
C SER A 617 8.27 -8.24 7.21
N VAL A 618 7.96 -9.48 7.56
CA VAL A 618 8.72 -10.30 8.49
C VAL A 618 9.66 -11.19 7.70
N TYR A 619 10.93 -11.22 8.08
CA TYR A 619 11.90 -12.09 7.41
C TYR A 619 12.10 -13.41 8.13
N HIS A 620 12.19 -13.39 9.47
CA HIS A 620 12.45 -14.60 10.24
C HIS A 620 11.78 -14.61 11.62
N THR A 621 11.44 -15.81 12.07
CA THR A 621 10.97 -16.09 13.43
C THR A 621 11.59 -17.34 13.99
N CYS A 622 11.83 -17.32 15.28
CA CYS A 622 12.25 -18.49 16.01
C CYS A 622 11.51 -18.61 17.34
N PHE A 623 11.31 -19.85 17.77
CA PHE A 623 10.92 -20.16 19.14
C PHE A 623 12.15 -20.21 20.04
N SER A 624 11.95 -19.88 21.31
CA SER A 624 12.85 -20.31 22.36
C SER A 624 12.86 -21.84 22.45
N ARG A 625 13.95 -22.43 22.95
CA ARG A 625 14.11 -23.87 23.08
C ARG A 625 13.05 -24.49 23.99
N ASP A 626 12.65 -23.75 25.03
CA ASP A 626 11.55 -24.12 25.92
C ASP A 626 10.13 -23.98 25.29
N GLY A 627 10.01 -23.34 24.12
CA GLY A 627 8.74 -23.08 23.45
C GLY A 627 7.85 -22.02 24.10
N SER A 628 8.34 -21.32 25.14
CA SER A 628 7.57 -20.33 25.89
C SER A 628 7.55 -18.95 25.23
N LYS A 629 8.55 -18.63 24.42
CA LYS A 629 8.75 -17.33 23.77
C LYS A 629 8.91 -17.47 22.26
N ILE A 630 8.51 -16.43 21.54
CA ILE A 630 8.70 -16.27 20.09
C ILE A 630 9.49 -14.98 19.89
N ALA A 631 10.60 -15.04 19.16
CA ALA A 631 11.31 -13.87 18.67
C ALA A 631 10.99 -13.67 17.19
N SER A 632 10.68 -12.43 16.84
CA SER A 632 10.30 -12.05 15.49
C SER A 632 11.14 -10.87 15.00
N CYS A 633 11.62 -10.96 13.77
CA CYS A 633 12.41 -9.91 13.14
C CYS A 633 12.00 -9.72 11.67
N GLY A 634 12.19 -8.50 11.17
CA GLY A 634 11.74 -8.12 9.84
C GLY A 634 12.26 -6.76 9.42
N ALA A 635 11.56 -6.15 8.49
CA ALA A 635 11.93 -4.87 7.90
C ALA A 635 11.83 -3.68 8.87
N SER A 636 11.07 -3.78 9.96
CA SER A 636 10.88 -2.66 10.91
C SER A 636 12.09 -2.39 11.81
N SER A 637 13.28 -2.95 11.52
CA SER A 637 14.55 -2.85 12.27
C SER A 637 14.49 -3.15 13.79
N THR A 638 13.31 -3.52 14.28
CA THR A 638 13.00 -3.87 15.66
C THR A 638 12.91 -5.38 15.82
N LEU A 639 13.57 -5.88 16.86
CA LEU A 639 13.37 -7.23 17.38
C LEU A 639 12.21 -7.18 18.39
N ARG A 640 11.23 -8.06 18.21
CA ARG A 640 10.11 -8.18 19.15
C ARG A 640 10.03 -9.59 19.71
N VAL A 641 9.76 -9.69 21.01
CA VAL A 641 9.65 -10.98 21.72
C VAL A 641 8.26 -11.10 22.31
N PHE A 642 7.60 -12.23 22.05
CA PHE A 642 6.24 -12.55 22.46
C PHE A 642 6.21 -13.79 23.33
N LYS A 643 5.18 -13.91 24.14
CA LYS A 643 4.81 -15.16 24.79
C LYS A 643 4.06 -16.04 23.80
N SER A 644 4.46 -17.31 23.69
CA SER A 644 3.89 -18.24 22.71
C SER A 644 2.42 -18.61 22.96
N THR A 645 1.97 -18.55 24.21
CA THR A 645 0.63 -18.99 24.61
C THR A 645 -0.44 -17.92 24.42
N SER A 646 -0.11 -16.66 24.72
CA SER A 646 -1.07 -15.54 24.75
C SER A 646 -0.85 -14.54 23.62
N GLY A 647 0.29 -14.58 22.94
CA GLY A 647 0.68 -13.52 21.99
C GLY A 647 1.03 -12.20 22.68
N GLU A 648 1.06 -12.17 24.01
CA GLU A 648 1.45 -10.99 24.77
C GLU A 648 2.88 -10.60 24.44
N ARG A 649 3.04 -9.30 24.21
CA ARG A 649 4.33 -8.71 23.92
C ARG A 649 5.16 -8.62 25.19
N LEU A 650 6.27 -9.36 25.23
CA LEU A 650 7.24 -9.30 26.32
C LEU A 650 8.23 -8.15 26.11
N GLN A 651 8.70 -7.96 24.88
CA GLN A 651 9.71 -6.95 24.60
C GLN A 651 9.67 -6.32 23.21
N GLU A 652 10.09 -5.05 23.15
CA GLU A 652 10.47 -4.32 21.95
C GLU A 652 11.91 -3.84 22.08
N ILE A 653 12.77 -4.26 21.17
CA ILE A 653 14.15 -3.79 21.09
C ILE A 653 14.34 -3.19 19.70
N GLN A 654 14.71 -1.92 19.62
CA GLN A 654 15.26 -1.35 18.39
C GLN A 654 16.66 -1.90 18.19
N ALA A 655 16.77 -2.98 17.41
CA ALA A 655 17.98 -3.77 17.37
C ALA A 655 18.98 -3.18 16.37
N HIS A 656 18.52 -2.80 15.18
CA HIS A 656 19.38 -2.31 14.10
C HIS A 656 18.83 -1.01 13.51
N ASP A 657 19.68 -0.34 12.74
CA ASP A 657 19.31 0.85 11.98
C ASP A 657 18.72 0.47 10.60
N ASP A 658 18.90 -0.80 10.21
CA ASP A 658 18.44 -1.39 8.96
C ASP A 658 17.67 -2.69 9.22
N GLU A 659 17.15 -3.30 8.16
CA GLU A 659 16.32 -4.49 8.21
C GLU A 659 17.03 -5.69 8.84
N ILE A 660 16.31 -6.49 9.64
CA ILE A 660 16.86 -7.66 10.31
C ILE A 660 16.50 -8.91 9.51
N LEU A 661 17.50 -9.57 8.94
CA LEU A 661 17.31 -10.71 8.03
C LEU A 661 17.01 -12.01 8.80
N CYS A 662 17.71 -12.25 9.91
CA CYS A 662 17.51 -13.44 10.74
C CYS A 662 17.75 -13.16 12.23
N CYS A 663 17.03 -13.92 13.07
CA CYS A 663 17.18 -13.93 14.51
C CYS A 663 17.20 -15.37 15.05
N ALA A 664 18.03 -15.63 16.06
CA ALA A 664 18.14 -16.95 16.69
C ALA A 664 18.26 -16.85 18.22
N PHE A 665 17.58 -17.75 18.93
CA PHE A 665 17.76 -17.94 20.37
C PHE A 665 18.98 -18.80 20.67
N SER A 666 19.65 -18.49 21.78
CA SER A 666 20.70 -19.35 22.34
C SER A 666 20.13 -20.62 22.99
N PRO A 667 20.94 -21.68 23.19
CA PRO A 667 20.49 -22.93 23.83
C PRO A 667 19.91 -22.78 25.24
N ASP A 668 20.22 -21.67 25.91
CA ASP A 668 19.78 -21.34 27.27
C ASP A 668 18.63 -20.31 27.29
N ASP A 669 18.13 -19.88 26.12
CA ASP A 669 17.05 -18.89 25.94
C ASP A 669 17.30 -17.51 26.57
N ARG A 670 18.53 -17.25 27.05
CA ARG A 670 18.92 -15.97 27.68
C ARG A 670 19.37 -14.93 26.67
N HIS A 671 19.83 -15.37 25.51
CA HIS A 671 20.43 -14.52 24.49
C HIS A 671 19.70 -14.67 23.15
N ILE A 672 19.58 -13.56 22.44
CA ILE A 672 19.14 -13.54 21.03
C ILE A 672 20.26 -12.91 20.21
N ALA A 673 20.63 -13.56 19.12
CA ALA A 673 21.48 -12.98 18.08
C ALA A 673 20.58 -12.43 16.96
N THR A 674 20.93 -11.24 16.48
CA THR A 674 20.31 -10.60 15.32
C THR A 674 21.38 -10.29 14.28
N CYS A 675 21.06 -10.57 13.02
CA CYS A 675 21.86 -10.18 11.86
C CYS A 675 21.02 -9.31 10.91
N SER A 676 21.64 -8.27 10.38
CA SER A 676 20.97 -7.21 9.63
C SER A 676 21.72 -6.86 8.36
N SER A 677 21.01 -6.20 7.43
CA SER A 677 21.62 -5.59 6.24
C SER A 677 22.61 -4.46 6.59
N ASP A 678 22.60 -3.96 7.83
CA ASP A 678 23.60 -3.01 8.36
C ASP A 678 25.01 -3.61 8.52
N ARG A 679 25.19 -4.88 8.12
CA ARG A 679 26.44 -5.65 8.17
C ARG A 679 26.96 -5.88 9.59
N LYS A 680 26.09 -5.74 10.60
CA LYS A 680 26.44 -5.95 12.01
C LYS A 680 25.67 -7.14 12.56
N ILE A 681 26.31 -7.78 13.54
CA ILE A 681 25.68 -8.79 14.37
C ILE A 681 25.66 -8.27 15.80
N LYS A 682 24.46 -8.30 16.39
CA LYS A 682 24.22 -7.83 17.75
C LYS A 682 23.63 -8.97 18.58
N ILE A 683 24.04 -9.01 19.85
CA ILE A 683 23.56 -10.00 20.82
C ILE A 683 22.87 -9.28 21.95
N TRP A 684 21.67 -9.74 22.25
CA TRP A 684 20.73 -9.10 23.17
C TRP A 684 20.45 -10.01 24.35
N ASN A 685 20.25 -9.40 25.52
CA ASN A 685 19.67 -10.09 26.65
C ASN A 685 18.14 -10.11 26.51
N VAL A 686 17.52 -11.29 26.60
CA VAL A 686 16.07 -11.45 26.41
C VAL A 686 15.24 -10.83 27.54
N GLU A 687 15.74 -10.83 28.79
CA GLU A 687 15.00 -10.32 29.94
C GLU A 687 15.12 -8.79 30.05
N ARG A 688 16.32 -8.26 29.81
CA ARG A 688 16.61 -6.83 30.01
C ARG A 688 16.54 -6.00 28.73
N GLY A 689 16.64 -6.63 27.55
CA GLY A 689 16.63 -5.93 26.25
C GLY A 689 17.89 -5.13 25.99
N THR A 690 18.91 -5.33 26.82
CA THR A 690 20.18 -4.63 26.73
C THR A 690 21.09 -5.32 25.73
N LEU A 691 21.77 -4.52 24.92
CA LEU A 691 22.86 -5.00 24.06
C LEU A 691 23.99 -5.56 24.94
N ILE A 692 24.30 -6.85 24.77
CA ILE A 692 25.41 -7.51 25.46
C ILE A 692 26.68 -7.30 24.66
N ARG A 693 26.60 -7.52 23.34
CA ARG A 693 27.74 -7.44 22.45
C ARG A 693 27.35 -7.00 21.05
N MET A 694 28.22 -6.20 20.46
CA MET A 694 28.26 -5.89 19.05
C MET A 694 29.60 -6.39 18.50
N PHE A 695 29.56 -7.20 17.45
CA PHE A 695 30.78 -7.53 16.72
C PHE A 695 31.08 -6.38 15.76
N LYS A 696 32.17 -5.65 16.04
CA LYS A 696 32.56 -4.42 15.32
C LYS A 696 33.36 -4.66 14.04
N GLU A 697 33.75 -5.90 13.75
CA GLU A 697 34.53 -6.20 12.54
C GLU A 697 33.64 -6.04 11.31
N GLU A 698 34.08 -5.17 10.39
CA GLU A 698 33.35 -4.79 9.18
C GLU A 698 33.22 -6.00 8.25
N TYR A 699 32.00 -6.51 8.11
CA TYR A 699 31.68 -7.43 7.02
C TYR A 699 31.54 -6.61 5.72
N GLU A 700 32.08 -7.12 4.62
CA GLU A 700 31.95 -6.47 3.30
C GLU A 700 30.50 -6.58 2.77
N GLU A 701 29.81 -7.66 3.12
CA GLU A 701 28.46 -7.99 2.67
C GLU A 701 27.46 -8.17 3.84
N GLN A 702 26.17 -8.20 3.53
CA GLN A 702 25.11 -8.48 4.50
C GLN A 702 25.12 -9.94 4.97
N VAL A 703 24.73 -10.18 6.23
CA VAL A 703 24.70 -11.53 6.81
C VAL A 703 23.28 -12.07 6.72
N ASN A 704 23.07 -13.10 5.88
CA ASN A 704 21.73 -13.60 5.54
C ASN A 704 21.08 -14.45 6.65
N HIS A 705 21.88 -15.23 7.37
CA HIS A 705 21.37 -16.18 8.37
C HIS A 705 22.33 -16.33 9.54
N CYS A 706 21.77 -16.52 10.73
CA CYS A 706 22.53 -16.81 11.94
C CYS A 706 21.87 -17.94 12.73
N GLN A 707 22.66 -18.87 13.26
CA GLN A 707 22.16 -19.94 14.13
C GLN A 707 23.11 -20.22 15.28
N PHE A 708 22.56 -20.43 16.47
CA PHE A 708 23.32 -20.94 17.61
C PHE A 708 23.47 -22.47 17.55
N THR A 709 24.41 -23.00 18.33
CA THR A 709 24.49 -24.43 18.65
C THR A 709 23.19 -24.93 19.30
N ASN A 710 22.98 -26.26 19.31
CA ASN A 710 21.81 -26.89 19.91
C ASN A 710 22.03 -27.22 21.40
N HIS A 711 23.28 -27.52 21.79
CA HIS A 711 23.64 -27.91 23.15
C HIS A 711 24.34 -26.80 23.94
N GLN A 712 24.12 -26.80 25.26
CA GLN A 712 24.70 -25.82 26.20
C GLN A 712 26.22 -25.98 26.43
N ARG A 713 26.84 -27.07 25.95
CA ARG A 713 28.25 -27.38 26.23
C ARG A 713 29.23 -26.35 25.63
N ARG A 714 28.90 -25.80 24.46
CA ARG A 714 29.63 -24.70 23.79
C ARG A 714 28.63 -23.83 23.05
N ILE A 715 28.52 -22.55 23.43
CA ILE A 715 27.68 -21.58 22.72
C ILE A 715 28.50 -20.98 21.59
N LEU A 716 28.29 -21.51 20.39
CA LEU A 716 28.86 -20.97 19.15
C LEU A 716 27.74 -20.34 18.34
N LEU A 717 28.08 -19.29 17.60
CA LEU A 717 27.18 -18.63 16.66
C LEU A 717 27.75 -18.83 15.26
N ALA A 718 26.98 -19.49 14.39
CA ALA A 718 27.28 -19.60 12.97
C ALA A 718 26.64 -18.45 12.20
N THR A 719 27.37 -17.86 11.27
CA THR A 719 26.96 -16.69 10.46
C THR A 719 27.19 -16.97 9.00
N CYS A 720 26.20 -16.68 8.15
CA CYS A 720 26.37 -16.81 6.70
C CYS A 720 27.01 -15.53 6.14
N SER A 721 28.34 -15.52 6.09
CA SER A 721 29.13 -14.57 5.29
C SER A 721 30.16 -15.35 4.47
N ASN A 722 30.72 -14.74 3.44
CA ASN A 722 31.68 -15.42 2.55
C ASN A 722 32.98 -15.81 3.27
N ASP A 723 33.38 -15.04 4.30
CA ASP A 723 34.71 -15.18 4.91
C ASP A 723 34.67 -15.71 6.36
N LYS A 724 33.72 -15.22 7.17
CA LYS A 724 33.70 -15.45 8.63
C LYS A 724 32.41 -16.12 9.06
N ILE A 725 32.50 -17.39 9.43
CA ILE A 725 31.32 -18.21 9.68
C ILE A 725 31.15 -18.60 11.15
N LEU A 726 32.20 -18.73 11.98
CA LEU A 726 32.04 -19.27 13.35
C LEU A 726 32.54 -18.32 14.46
N TRP A 727 31.64 -18.00 15.40
CA TRP A 727 31.88 -17.07 16.50
C TRP A 727 31.78 -17.74 17.86
N ASN A 728 32.62 -17.31 18.79
CA ASN A 728 32.58 -17.75 20.18
C ASN A 728 32.11 -16.61 21.08
N MET A 729 31.10 -16.87 21.91
CA MET A 729 30.59 -15.91 22.87
C MET A 729 31.63 -15.43 23.90
N ASN A 730 32.67 -16.22 24.16
CA ASN A 730 33.68 -15.87 25.16
C ASN A 730 34.84 -15.06 24.58
N LYS A 731 34.92 -14.90 23.25
CA LYS A 731 35.99 -14.14 22.58
C LYS A 731 35.43 -12.92 21.83
N PRO A 732 36.17 -11.80 21.80
CA PRO A 732 35.75 -10.61 21.05
C PRO A 732 35.95 -10.75 19.54
N THR A 733 36.84 -11.65 19.10
CA THR A 733 37.15 -11.93 17.69
C THR A 733 36.46 -13.20 17.19
N SER A 734 36.31 -13.33 15.86
CA SER A 734 35.84 -14.57 15.24
C SER A 734 36.71 -15.76 15.68
N GLN A 735 36.09 -16.91 15.97
CA GLN A 735 36.84 -18.09 16.37
C GLN A 735 37.51 -18.74 15.15
N ASN A 736 36.74 -18.98 14.09
CA ASN A 736 37.21 -19.63 12.86
C ASN A 736 36.61 -18.96 11.62
N THR A 737 37.42 -18.84 10.57
CA THR A 737 37.03 -18.41 9.22
C THR A 737 36.97 -19.64 8.32
N LEU A 738 35.79 -19.94 7.77
CA LEU A 738 35.57 -21.11 6.92
C LEU A 738 35.58 -20.63 5.46
N PHE A 739 36.64 -20.98 4.72
CA PHE A 739 36.74 -20.64 3.29
C PHE A 739 36.17 -21.78 2.44
N GLY A 740 35.46 -21.44 1.36
CA GLY A 740 35.12 -22.44 0.35
C GLY A 740 33.96 -22.13 -0.59
N HIS A 741 33.08 -21.19 -0.29
CA HIS A 741 31.99 -20.82 -1.21
C HIS A 741 32.43 -19.73 -2.19
N MET A 742 31.94 -19.81 -3.43
CA MET A 742 32.25 -18.83 -4.49
C MET A 742 31.20 -17.72 -4.57
N GLU A 743 30.02 -17.97 -4.01
CA GLU A 743 28.87 -17.08 -3.98
C GLU A 743 28.29 -16.97 -2.55
N PRO A 744 27.46 -15.96 -2.26
CA PRO A 744 26.88 -15.76 -0.93
C PRO A 744 26.20 -16.99 -0.35
N VAL A 745 26.55 -17.27 0.91
CA VAL A 745 25.91 -18.32 1.71
C VAL A 745 24.52 -17.83 2.14
N ASN A 746 23.48 -18.60 1.82
CA ASN A 746 22.10 -18.27 2.12
C ASN A 746 21.68 -18.74 3.51
N HIS A 747 22.09 -19.96 3.88
CA HIS A 747 21.61 -20.62 5.10
C HIS A 747 22.68 -21.53 5.70
N CYS A 748 22.75 -21.53 7.03
CA CYS A 748 23.63 -22.38 7.83
C CYS A 748 22.82 -23.17 8.86
N CYS A 749 23.20 -24.43 9.08
CA CYS A 749 22.54 -25.29 10.05
C CYS A 749 23.50 -26.23 10.78
N PHE A 750 23.56 -26.14 12.11
CA PHE A 750 24.29 -27.11 12.93
C PHE A 750 23.61 -28.47 12.90
N SER A 751 24.42 -29.53 12.90
CA SER A 751 23.92 -30.90 13.10
C SER A 751 23.30 -31.05 14.50
N PRO A 752 22.39 -32.01 14.71
CA PRO A 752 21.75 -32.22 16.01
C PRO A 752 22.72 -32.45 17.17
N ASP A 753 23.91 -32.99 16.89
CA ASP A 753 25.00 -33.25 17.84
C ASP A 753 26.05 -32.12 17.94
N ASP A 754 25.86 -31.02 17.20
CA ASP A 754 26.79 -29.88 17.07
C ASP A 754 28.20 -30.23 16.55
N ALA A 755 28.42 -31.45 16.04
CA ALA A 755 29.71 -31.89 15.51
C ALA A 755 30.02 -31.30 14.13
N TYR A 756 28.98 -31.10 13.31
CA TYR A 756 29.07 -30.63 11.93
C TYR A 756 28.23 -29.37 11.71
N LEU A 757 28.65 -28.57 10.75
CA LEU A 757 27.94 -27.39 10.27
C LEU A 757 27.66 -27.55 8.77
N ALA A 758 26.38 -27.50 8.41
CA ALA A 758 25.95 -27.46 7.01
C ALA A 758 25.78 -26.01 6.55
N THR A 759 26.25 -25.71 5.35
CA THR A 759 26.17 -24.40 4.69
C THR A 759 25.66 -24.59 3.28
N SER A 760 24.80 -23.68 2.84
CA SER A 760 24.17 -23.71 1.51
C SER A 760 24.32 -22.36 0.81
N SER A 761 24.69 -22.39 -0.47
CA SER A 761 25.04 -21.19 -1.25
C SER A 761 24.31 -21.15 -2.60
N ASN A 762 24.29 -19.96 -3.20
CA ASN A 762 23.83 -19.74 -4.58
C ASN A 762 24.71 -20.42 -5.63
N ASP A 763 25.97 -20.79 -5.28
CA ASP A 763 26.88 -21.56 -6.15
C ASP A 763 26.38 -22.99 -6.48
N GLY A 764 25.26 -23.42 -5.88
CA GLY A 764 24.67 -24.74 -6.09
C GLY A 764 25.26 -25.85 -5.23
N SER A 765 26.11 -25.49 -4.27
CA SER A 765 26.75 -26.44 -3.35
C SER A 765 26.16 -26.40 -1.95
N VAL A 766 26.19 -27.57 -1.30
CA VAL A 766 26.02 -27.72 0.14
C VAL A 766 27.33 -28.23 0.72
N LYS A 767 27.95 -27.44 1.59
CA LYS A 767 29.22 -27.79 2.24
C LYS A 767 29.02 -28.15 3.70
N LEU A 768 29.73 -29.18 4.13
CA LEU A 768 29.75 -29.68 5.51
C LEU A 768 31.12 -29.42 6.10
N PHE A 769 31.14 -28.75 7.25
CA PHE A 769 32.34 -28.42 7.99
C PHE A 769 32.32 -29.11 9.35
N GLU A 770 33.46 -29.61 9.80
CA GLU A 770 33.59 -30.13 11.15
C GLU A 770 33.84 -28.96 12.13
N VAL A 771 33.04 -28.85 13.18
CA VAL A 771 33.04 -27.66 14.08
C VAL A 771 34.30 -27.59 14.94
N ALA A 772 34.87 -28.73 15.31
CA ALA A 772 36.06 -28.79 16.15
C ALA A 772 37.34 -28.38 15.40
N SER A 773 37.49 -28.84 14.15
CA SER A 773 38.68 -28.61 13.33
C SER A 773 38.54 -27.41 12.39
N ALA A 774 37.31 -26.95 12.13
CA ALA A 774 36.97 -25.93 11.14
C ALA A 774 37.39 -26.29 9.70
N ASN A 775 37.61 -27.57 9.43
CA ASN A 775 37.95 -28.05 8.10
C ASN A 775 36.69 -28.45 7.33
N GLU A 776 36.76 -28.31 6.01
CA GLU A 776 35.75 -28.86 5.11
C GLU A 776 35.78 -30.39 5.20
N TRP A 777 34.65 -30.99 5.57
CA TRP A 777 34.47 -32.43 5.61
C TRP A 777 33.99 -32.97 4.25
N LYS A 778 32.99 -32.31 3.65
CA LYS A 778 32.40 -32.75 2.38
C LYS A 778 31.71 -31.61 1.64
N THR A 779 31.92 -31.55 0.33
CA THR A 779 31.13 -30.73 -0.60
C THR A 779 30.15 -31.62 -1.38
N ILE A 780 28.88 -31.20 -1.45
CA ILE A 780 27.82 -31.84 -2.24
C ILE A 780 27.39 -30.86 -3.32
N GLN A 781 27.60 -31.24 -4.59
CA GLN A 781 27.14 -30.46 -5.73
C GLN A 781 25.72 -30.89 -6.13
N VAL A 782 24.73 -30.02 -5.90
CA VAL A 782 23.32 -30.35 -6.10
C VAL A 782 22.96 -30.47 -7.57
N ALA A 783 23.73 -29.83 -8.46
CA ALA A 783 23.54 -29.90 -9.90
C ALA A 783 23.59 -31.33 -10.47
N GLN A 784 24.37 -32.23 -9.86
CA GLN A 784 24.52 -33.61 -10.33
C GLN A 784 23.23 -34.46 -10.17
N TYR A 785 22.26 -34.00 -9.38
CA TYR A 785 21.01 -34.71 -9.11
C TYR A 785 19.86 -34.31 -10.05
N PHE A 786 20.08 -33.39 -10.99
CA PHE A 786 19.12 -32.97 -12.01
C PHE A 786 19.60 -33.42 -13.40
N PRO A 787 19.21 -34.63 -13.86
CA PRO A 787 19.72 -35.20 -15.11
C PRO A 787 19.14 -34.57 -16.41
N GLU A 788 18.14 -33.67 -16.34
CA GLU A 788 17.34 -33.25 -17.50
C GLU A 788 17.01 -31.74 -17.59
N SER A 789 17.98 -30.82 -17.51
CA SER A 789 17.68 -29.43 -17.90
C SER A 789 18.89 -28.70 -18.47
N ASP A 790 18.68 -28.11 -19.65
CA ASP A 790 19.47 -27.12 -20.39
C ASP A 790 20.70 -26.57 -19.65
N GLU A 791 21.87 -26.74 -20.27
CA GLU A 791 23.24 -26.50 -19.78
C GLU A 791 23.55 -25.06 -19.30
N GLU A 792 22.58 -24.15 -19.23
CA GLU A 792 22.80 -22.72 -18.91
C GLU A 792 22.15 -22.21 -17.61
N THR A 793 21.40 -23.02 -16.87
CA THR A 793 20.68 -22.54 -15.67
C THR A 793 21.37 -22.91 -14.36
N SER A 794 22.06 -21.95 -13.73
CA SER A 794 22.64 -22.08 -12.39
C SER A 794 21.58 -22.53 -11.37
N ILE A 795 21.94 -23.52 -10.53
CA ILE A 795 21.04 -24.09 -9.52
C ILE A 795 21.38 -23.43 -8.19
N THR A 796 20.46 -22.62 -7.65
CA THR A 796 20.62 -22.00 -6.33
C THR A 796 20.04 -22.89 -5.23
N VAL A 797 20.80 -23.15 -4.17
CA VAL A 797 20.30 -23.84 -2.96
C VAL A 797 19.86 -22.79 -1.93
N LYS A 798 18.57 -22.77 -1.60
CA LYS A 798 18.00 -21.73 -0.72
C LYS A 798 18.14 -22.05 0.77
N CYS A 799 17.88 -23.31 1.13
CA CYS A 799 17.90 -23.78 2.52
C CYS A 799 18.40 -25.22 2.60
N SER A 800 19.00 -25.55 3.74
CA SER A 800 19.40 -26.91 4.10
C SER A 800 19.09 -27.18 5.57
N THR A 801 18.51 -28.34 5.86
CA THR A 801 18.16 -28.79 7.22
C THR A 801 18.61 -30.23 7.42
N TRP A 802 19.05 -30.54 8.64
CA TRP A 802 19.32 -31.91 9.06
C TRP A 802 18.02 -32.64 9.38
N SER A 803 17.99 -33.95 9.15
CA SER A 803 16.96 -34.83 9.68
C SER A 803 17.12 -35.05 11.19
N ALA A 804 16.03 -35.47 11.85
CA ALA A 804 15.99 -35.76 13.28
C ALA A 804 17.07 -36.77 13.74
N ASP A 805 17.40 -37.74 12.88
CA ASP A 805 18.42 -38.76 13.15
C ASP A 805 19.87 -38.26 12.92
N GLY A 806 20.04 -37.03 12.43
CA GLY A 806 21.35 -36.46 12.09
C GLY A 806 22.05 -37.12 10.91
N ALA A 807 21.41 -38.08 10.23
CA ALA A 807 22.04 -38.88 9.18
C ALA A 807 21.83 -38.33 7.76
N ARG A 808 20.78 -37.53 7.54
CA ARG A 808 20.40 -37.02 6.22
C ARG A 808 20.35 -35.49 6.23
N ILE A 809 20.66 -34.92 5.07
CA ILE A 809 20.51 -33.49 4.81
C ILE A 809 19.44 -33.33 3.74
N ILE A 810 18.45 -32.51 4.05
CA ILE A 810 17.38 -32.14 3.13
C ILE A 810 17.68 -30.73 2.68
N CYS A 811 17.79 -30.52 1.36
CA CYS A 811 17.94 -29.19 0.78
C CYS A 811 16.80 -28.90 -0.20
N ALA A 812 16.49 -27.60 -0.36
CA ALA A 812 15.55 -27.11 -1.34
C ALA A 812 16.28 -26.45 -2.51
N ALA A 813 16.04 -26.95 -3.71
CA ALA A 813 16.58 -26.44 -4.96
C ALA A 813 15.49 -26.45 -6.05
N ARG A 814 15.33 -25.33 -6.77
CA ARG A 814 14.30 -25.15 -7.82
C ARG A 814 12.89 -25.55 -7.33
N ASN A 815 12.23 -26.48 -8.02
CA ASN A 815 10.87 -26.97 -7.73
C ASN A 815 10.85 -28.17 -6.78
N THR A 816 12.02 -28.65 -6.36
CA THR A 816 12.15 -29.90 -5.60
C THR A 816 12.85 -29.66 -4.28
N ALA A 817 12.27 -30.14 -3.19
CA ALA A 817 13.10 -30.72 -2.13
C ALA A 817 13.53 -32.12 -2.62
N PHE A 818 14.55 -32.77 -2.05
CA PHE A 818 14.91 -34.16 -2.38
C PHE A 818 13.81 -35.23 -2.08
N ILE A 819 12.54 -34.79 -1.99
CA ILE A 819 11.28 -35.51 -2.11
C ILE A 819 10.48 -34.84 -3.23
N ARG A 820 10.17 -35.57 -4.33
CA ARG A 820 9.49 -35.04 -5.52
C ARG A 820 8.14 -34.39 -5.14
N THR A 821 8.03 -33.08 -5.32
CA THR A 821 6.79 -32.32 -5.15
C THR A 821 5.89 -32.56 -6.37
N SER A 822 4.57 -32.50 -6.19
CA SER A 822 3.59 -32.73 -7.27
C SER A 822 3.30 -31.48 -8.11
N ARG A 823 3.96 -30.35 -7.81
CA ARG A 823 3.71 -29.04 -8.42
C ARG A 823 4.99 -28.45 -9.00
N LEU A 824 4.88 -27.78 -10.14
CA LEU A 824 5.97 -27.02 -10.80
C LEU A 824 6.32 -25.69 -10.07
N SER A 825 6.01 -25.56 -8.77
CA SER A 825 6.26 -24.36 -7.98
C SER A 825 7.61 -24.42 -7.27
N THR A 826 8.39 -23.34 -7.30
CA THR A 826 9.68 -23.29 -6.62
C THR A 826 9.51 -23.35 -5.10
N VAL A 827 10.30 -24.18 -4.43
CA VAL A 827 10.39 -24.19 -2.96
C VAL A 827 11.16 -22.94 -2.53
N GLN A 828 10.62 -22.19 -1.57
CA GLN A 828 11.25 -20.98 -1.03
C GLN A 828 12.01 -21.29 0.27
N TYR A 829 11.43 -22.13 1.13
CA TYR A 829 12.01 -22.51 2.41
C TYR A 829 11.59 -23.92 2.82
N CYS A 830 12.42 -24.58 3.62
CA CYS A 830 12.31 -25.98 3.99
C CYS A 830 12.78 -26.15 5.43
N GLN A 831 11.99 -26.85 6.26
CA GLN A 831 12.38 -27.16 7.63
C GLN A 831 11.91 -28.56 8.02
N ALA A 832 12.86 -29.39 8.45
CA ALA A 832 12.59 -30.70 9.03
C ALA A 832 12.27 -30.55 10.51
N CYS A 833 11.48 -31.47 11.07
CA CYS A 833 11.28 -31.46 12.51
C CYS A 833 12.39 -32.23 13.21
N PRO A 834 12.81 -31.77 14.40
CA PRO A 834 13.75 -32.50 15.22
C PRO A 834 13.21 -33.80 15.83
N THR A 835 11.89 -33.97 16.00
CA THR A 835 11.33 -35.10 16.77
C THR A 835 10.73 -36.22 15.91
N SER A 836 10.63 -36.02 14.59
CA SER A 836 9.74 -36.80 13.71
C SER A 836 10.25 -36.82 12.25
N GLN A 837 9.57 -37.50 11.30
CA GLN A 837 9.94 -37.55 9.85
C GLN A 837 9.17 -36.74 8.75
N LEU A 838 8.02 -36.13 8.99
CA LEU A 838 7.47 -35.05 8.14
C LEU A 838 8.48 -33.92 7.70
N LEU A 839 8.03 -33.06 6.82
CA LEU A 839 8.80 -31.94 6.30
C LEU A 839 7.84 -30.80 6.01
N ALA A 840 8.14 -29.59 6.51
CA ALA A 840 7.39 -28.40 6.16
C ALA A 840 8.07 -27.71 4.96
N LEU A 841 7.31 -27.50 3.89
CA LEU A 841 7.76 -26.87 2.65
C LEU A 841 6.94 -25.62 2.36
N ALA A 842 7.61 -24.47 2.25
CA ALA A 842 6.99 -23.23 1.79
C ALA A 842 7.17 -23.11 0.26
N LEU A 843 6.07 -23.01 -0.48
CA LEU A 843 6.06 -22.90 -1.94
C LEU A 843 5.76 -21.46 -2.40
N SER A 844 6.01 -21.15 -3.68
CA SER A 844 5.90 -19.81 -4.28
C SER A 844 4.50 -19.15 -4.27
N HIS A 845 3.43 -19.88 -3.92
CA HIS A 845 2.04 -19.39 -3.93
C HIS A 845 1.38 -19.42 -2.54
N TYR A 846 2.13 -19.07 -1.49
CA TYR A 846 1.60 -18.95 -0.12
C TYR A 846 1.16 -20.28 0.53
N THR A 847 1.33 -21.39 -0.17
CA THR A 847 0.99 -22.71 0.33
C THR A 847 2.15 -23.29 1.13
N VAL A 848 1.87 -23.69 2.37
CA VAL A 848 2.75 -24.55 3.16
C VAL A 848 2.23 -25.98 3.04
N GLU A 849 3.06 -26.88 2.52
CA GLU A 849 2.76 -28.31 2.53
C GLU A 849 3.54 -29.00 3.67
N VAL A 850 2.84 -29.80 4.48
CA VAL A 850 3.45 -30.71 5.45
C VAL A 850 3.29 -32.13 4.91
N ARG A 851 4.40 -32.85 4.69
CA ARG A 851 4.39 -34.21 4.12
C ARG A 851 5.15 -35.20 5.00
N GLY A 852 4.60 -36.38 5.27
CA GLY A 852 5.37 -37.56 5.69
C GLY A 852 4.53 -38.85 5.78
N PRO A 853 5.17 -40.03 5.88
CA PRO A 853 4.48 -41.32 6.02
C PRO A 853 4.04 -41.53 7.47
N LEU A 854 2.80 -41.99 7.65
CA LEU A 854 2.16 -42.50 8.88
C LEU A 854 2.83 -42.12 10.22
N ALA A 855 2.12 -41.25 10.96
CA ALA A 855 2.23 -40.96 12.40
C ALA A 855 3.32 -39.93 12.84
N PRO A 856 3.14 -39.29 14.01
CA PRO A 856 3.08 -37.83 14.26
C PRO A 856 4.50 -37.20 14.19
N THR A 857 4.81 -35.92 13.90
CA THR A 857 4.32 -34.57 14.31
C THR A 857 5.44 -33.58 13.84
N HIS A 858 5.28 -32.39 13.19
CA HIS A 858 6.45 -31.58 12.66
C HIS A 858 6.60 -30.06 12.88
N SER A 859 7.89 -29.70 13.05
CA SER A 859 8.62 -28.44 13.25
C SER A 859 8.17 -27.69 14.48
N PHE A 860 8.97 -27.83 15.53
CA PHE A 860 8.47 -27.96 16.87
C PHE A 860 9.29 -27.20 17.88
N SER A 861 8.60 -26.47 18.76
CA SER A 861 8.99 -26.56 20.17
C SER A 861 8.73 -28.00 20.63
N PRO A 862 9.36 -28.47 21.72
CA PRO A 862 8.99 -29.74 22.35
C PRO A 862 7.47 -29.93 22.63
N ALA A 863 6.62 -28.93 22.35
CA ALA A 863 5.16 -28.97 22.40
C ALA A 863 4.35 -28.30 21.23
N TYR A 864 4.89 -27.44 20.35
CA TYR A 864 4.08 -26.58 19.45
C TYR A 864 4.74 -26.23 18.10
N SER A 865 3.93 -26.09 17.02
CA SER A 865 4.39 -25.76 15.66
C SER A 865 4.04 -24.32 15.22
N LEU A 866 4.99 -23.59 14.64
CA LEU A 866 4.73 -22.36 13.85
C LEU A 866 5.04 -22.70 12.39
N THR A 867 4.10 -22.42 11.49
CA THR A 867 4.36 -22.39 10.06
C THR A 867 4.06 -21.00 9.52
N ARG A 868 4.98 -20.51 8.69
CA ARG A 868 4.91 -19.24 7.98
C ARG A 868 3.83 -19.33 6.89
N SER A 869 2.64 -18.79 7.13
CA SER A 869 1.76 -18.40 6.03
C SER A 869 2.16 -17.00 5.57
N TYR A 870 2.69 -16.89 4.35
CA TYR A 870 2.66 -15.61 3.65
C TYR A 870 1.22 -15.36 3.17
N GLU A 871 0.26 -15.19 4.07
CA GLU A 871 -0.93 -14.44 3.66
C GLU A 871 -0.50 -12.99 3.45
N ARG A 872 -1.18 -12.25 2.57
CA ARG A 872 -0.81 -10.89 2.13
C ARG A 872 -0.87 -9.81 3.23
N GLY A 873 -0.69 -10.21 4.50
CA GLY A 873 -0.63 -9.37 5.68
C GLY A 873 0.52 -9.77 6.62
N VAL A 874 0.85 -8.86 7.53
CA VAL A 874 1.96 -8.96 8.50
C VAL A 874 1.56 -9.84 9.70
N LEU A 875 1.15 -11.08 9.42
CA LEU A 875 0.53 -12.00 10.38
C LEU A 875 1.46 -13.15 10.75
N TYR A 876 1.39 -13.58 12.02
CA TYR A 876 2.00 -14.81 12.50
C TYR A 876 0.91 -15.74 12.94
N ASN A 877 0.80 -16.87 12.26
CA ASN A 877 -0.17 -17.88 12.62
C ASN A 877 0.55 -19.03 13.30
N LEU A 878 0.23 -19.25 14.58
CA LEU A 878 0.57 -20.46 15.31
C LEU A 878 -0.42 -21.55 14.89
N TRP A 879 0.06 -22.60 14.25
CA TRP A 879 -0.78 -23.70 13.79
C TRP A 879 -0.53 -24.92 14.65
N GLU A 880 -1.57 -25.66 15.01
CA GLU A 880 -1.39 -26.92 15.73
C GLU A 880 -1.30 -28.06 14.71
N THR A 881 -0.15 -28.75 14.64
CA THR A 881 0.06 -29.82 13.63
C THR A 881 -0.99 -30.92 13.69
N GLU A 882 -1.47 -31.26 14.89
CA GLU A 882 -2.53 -32.25 15.04
C GLU A 882 -3.85 -31.76 14.43
N ARG A 883 -4.23 -30.49 14.64
CA ARG A 883 -5.42 -29.89 14.02
C ARG A 883 -5.29 -29.77 12.51
N VAL A 884 -4.14 -29.35 12.01
CA VAL A 884 -3.88 -29.21 10.56
C VAL A 884 -3.91 -30.58 9.87
N HIS A 885 -3.35 -31.62 10.50
CA HIS A 885 -3.34 -32.98 9.94
C HIS A 885 -4.70 -33.70 10.08
N THR A 886 -5.45 -33.44 11.15
CA THR A 886 -6.79 -34.02 11.37
C THR A 886 -7.89 -33.25 10.65
N SER A 887 -7.62 -32.02 10.19
CA SER A 887 -8.54 -31.27 9.35
C SER A 887 -8.75 -32.00 8.02
N SER A 888 -9.77 -32.84 8.01
CA SER A 888 -10.44 -33.39 6.84
C SER A 888 -11.31 -32.35 6.16
N ALA A 889 -11.01 -31.05 6.32
CA ALA A 889 -11.61 -30.00 5.52
C ALA A 889 -11.24 -30.33 4.07
N VAL A 890 -12.22 -30.89 3.38
CA VAL A 890 -12.06 -31.56 2.11
C VAL A 890 -11.50 -30.53 1.13
N ALA A 891 -10.18 -30.50 0.97
CA ALA A 891 -9.55 -29.75 -0.10
C ALA A 891 -9.92 -30.47 -1.38
N LEU A 892 -11.13 -30.16 -1.86
CA LEU A 892 -11.73 -30.67 -3.07
C LEU A 892 -10.97 -30.07 -4.24
N LYS A 893 -9.79 -30.63 -4.51
CA LYS A 893 -8.89 -30.16 -5.57
C LYS A 893 -9.38 -30.57 -6.96
N ARG A 894 -10.41 -31.42 -7.04
CA ARG A 894 -10.95 -32.03 -8.25
C ARG A 894 -12.37 -31.58 -8.52
N ASP A 895 -12.87 -31.93 -9.70
CA ASP A 895 -14.20 -31.51 -10.13
C ASP A 895 -15.25 -32.15 -9.21
N PHE A 896 -16.24 -31.33 -8.87
CA PHE A 896 -17.30 -31.65 -7.93
C PHE A 896 -18.64 -31.38 -8.60
N ASP A 897 -19.67 -32.04 -8.10
CA ASP A 897 -21.06 -31.78 -8.45
C ASP A 897 -21.87 -31.58 -7.17
N VAL A 898 -22.99 -30.86 -7.28
CA VAL A 898 -23.76 -30.43 -6.13
C VAL A 898 -25.23 -30.78 -6.33
N LEU A 899 -25.80 -31.44 -5.33
CA LEU A 899 -27.21 -31.78 -5.27
C LEU A 899 -27.90 -30.91 -4.22
N PHE A 900 -28.96 -30.23 -4.62
CA PHE A 900 -29.81 -29.42 -3.74
C PHE A 900 -31.07 -30.21 -3.37
N HIS A 901 -31.28 -30.50 -2.09
CA HIS A 901 -32.46 -31.25 -1.61
C HIS A 901 -33.12 -30.54 -0.42
N GLN A 902 -34.33 -29.99 -0.61
CA GLN A 902 -35.18 -29.41 0.44
C GLN A 902 -34.41 -28.54 1.47
N GLY A 903 -33.47 -27.70 1.01
CA GLY A 903 -32.66 -26.81 1.85
C GLY A 903 -31.30 -27.36 2.28
N ASN A 904 -31.02 -28.65 2.07
CA ASN A 904 -29.71 -29.26 2.26
C ASN A 904 -28.89 -29.25 0.95
N VAL A 905 -27.59 -29.01 1.09
CA VAL A 905 -26.61 -29.03 0.00
C VAL A 905 -25.72 -30.24 0.18
N THR A 906 -25.74 -31.17 -0.77
CA THR A 906 -24.84 -32.33 -0.81
C THR A 906 -23.80 -32.11 -1.90
N VAL A 907 -22.51 -32.12 -1.53
CA VAL A 907 -21.39 -31.99 -2.48
C VAL A 907 -20.81 -33.38 -2.76
N VAL A 908 -20.76 -33.76 -4.03
CA VAL A 908 -20.18 -35.01 -4.52
C VAL A 908 -18.88 -34.68 -5.26
N ALA A 909 -17.80 -35.41 -4.99
CA ALA A 909 -16.54 -35.20 -5.68
C ALA A 909 -15.89 -36.51 -6.09
N ALA A 910 -15.29 -36.54 -7.27
CA ALA A 910 -14.62 -37.74 -7.77
C ALA A 910 -13.20 -37.86 -7.17
N ASP A 911 -12.93 -38.97 -6.46
CA ASP A 911 -11.58 -39.32 -6.03
C ASP A 911 -10.71 -39.79 -7.21
N SER A 912 -9.39 -39.61 -7.07
CA SER A 912 -8.32 -40.13 -7.92
C SER A 912 -8.37 -41.62 -8.26
N LYS A 913 -9.15 -42.39 -7.51
CA LYS A 913 -9.34 -43.83 -7.70
C LYS A 913 -10.70 -44.20 -8.31
N ASN A 914 -11.44 -43.25 -8.89
CA ASN A 914 -12.77 -43.47 -9.50
C ASN A 914 -13.75 -44.20 -8.56
N ARG A 915 -13.88 -43.69 -7.33
CA ARG A 915 -14.75 -44.25 -6.28
C ARG A 915 -16.08 -43.51 -6.23
N LEU A 916 -17.18 -44.25 -6.09
CA LEU A 916 -18.49 -43.74 -5.72
C LEU A 916 -18.65 -43.88 -4.21
N GLU A 917 -18.89 -42.78 -3.51
CA GLU A 917 -19.03 -42.74 -2.04
C GLU A 917 -20.41 -42.20 -1.65
N THR A 918 -20.99 -42.72 -0.55
CA THR A 918 -22.20 -42.16 0.05
C THR A 918 -21.89 -40.90 0.86
N PRO A 919 -22.90 -40.07 1.19
CA PRO A 919 -22.75 -38.99 2.16
C PRO A 919 -22.27 -39.46 3.56
N SER A 920 -22.42 -40.75 3.89
CA SER A 920 -21.91 -41.35 5.13
C SER A 920 -20.43 -41.79 5.06
N GLY A 921 -19.75 -41.55 3.94
CA GLY A 921 -18.35 -41.95 3.71
C GLY A 921 -18.15 -43.43 3.36
N ASN A 922 -19.23 -44.17 3.11
CA ASN A 922 -19.14 -45.57 2.68
C ASN A 922 -18.97 -45.64 1.17
N ILE A 923 -17.94 -46.36 0.72
CA ILE A 923 -17.72 -46.61 -0.71
C ILE A 923 -18.85 -47.52 -1.21
N LEU A 924 -19.65 -47.03 -2.15
CA LEU A 924 -20.72 -47.78 -2.83
C LEU A 924 -20.13 -48.77 -3.84
N ALA A 925 -19.22 -48.29 -4.70
CA ALA A 925 -18.58 -49.06 -5.74
C ALA A 925 -17.28 -48.39 -6.21
N THR A 926 -16.32 -49.17 -6.71
CA THR A 926 -15.11 -48.64 -7.38
C THR A 926 -15.07 -49.13 -8.82
N LEU A 927 -15.24 -48.20 -9.77
CA LEU A 927 -15.36 -48.50 -11.20
C LEU A 927 -14.01 -48.32 -11.89
N HIS A 928 -13.33 -49.43 -12.18
CA HIS A 928 -12.01 -49.43 -12.81
C HIS A 928 -12.18 -49.47 -14.34
N GLY A 929 -11.63 -48.49 -15.05
CA GLY A 929 -11.69 -48.50 -16.52
C GLY A 929 -11.00 -47.35 -17.22
N HIS A 930 -11.24 -46.10 -16.81
CA HIS A 930 -10.55 -44.96 -17.40
C HIS A 930 -9.05 -44.99 -17.07
N THR A 931 -8.21 -44.69 -18.06
CA THR A 931 -6.73 -44.71 -17.93
C THR A 931 -6.16 -43.35 -17.52
N LYS A 932 -6.92 -42.28 -17.78
CA LYS A 932 -6.59 -40.90 -17.43
C LYS A 932 -7.68 -40.27 -16.55
N THR A 933 -7.56 -38.96 -16.30
CA THR A 933 -8.49 -38.25 -15.42
C THR A 933 -9.89 -38.15 -16.01
N VAL A 934 -10.91 -38.44 -15.19
CA VAL A 934 -12.32 -38.25 -15.51
C VAL A 934 -12.67 -36.76 -15.41
N HIS A 935 -13.33 -36.20 -16.42
CA HIS A 935 -13.71 -34.78 -16.50
C HIS A 935 -15.17 -34.52 -16.09
N HIS A 936 -16.09 -35.38 -16.48
CA HIS A 936 -17.51 -35.22 -16.20
C HIS A 936 -18.18 -36.56 -15.93
N CYS A 937 -19.12 -36.58 -14.98
CA CYS A 937 -19.96 -37.73 -14.65
C CYS A 937 -21.41 -37.30 -14.48
N LEU A 938 -22.36 -38.15 -14.88
CA LEU A 938 -23.80 -37.88 -14.79
C LEU A 938 -24.57 -39.19 -14.60
N PHE A 939 -25.51 -39.21 -13.67
CA PHE A 939 -26.48 -40.31 -13.55
C PHE A 939 -27.68 -40.09 -14.49
N THR A 940 -28.20 -41.19 -15.03
CA THR A 940 -29.51 -41.17 -15.69
C THR A 940 -30.63 -40.97 -14.66
N ASP A 941 -31.77 -40.41 -15.08
CA ASP A 941 -32.90 -40.09 -14.18
C ASP A 941 -33.41 -41.29 -13.36
N ASN A 942 -33.23 -42.51 -13.89
CA ASN A 942 -33.58 -43.75 -13.19
C ASN A 942 -32.55 -44.19 -12.12
N GLY A 943 -31.42 -43.49 -11.97
CA GLY A 943 -30.36 -43.77 -10.99
C GLY A 943 -29.57 -45.08 -11.21
N GLN A 944 -29.89 -45.84 -12.26
CA GLN A 944 -29.30 -47.16 -12.51
C GLN A 944 -28.02 -47.10 -13.35
N THR A 945 -27.90 -46.08 -14.21
CA THR A 945 -26.80 -45.95 -15.16
C THR A 945 -26.00 -44.67 -14.86
N LEU A 946 -24.68 -44.79 -14.84
CA LEU A 946 -23.74 -43.69 -14.67
C LEU A 946 -22.96 -43.51 -15.97
N ILE A 947 -22.87 -42.29 -16.46
CA ILE A 947 -22.07 -41.94 -17.65
C ILE A 947 -20.84 -41.17 -17.19
N THR A 948 -19.67 -41.47 -17.73
CA THR A 948 -18.41 -40.80 -17.43
C THR A 948 -17.65 -40.43 -18.70
N SER A 949 -16.91 -39.32 -18.68
CA SER A 949 -16.01 -38.87 -19.75
C SER A 949 -14.61 -38.63 -19.21
N SER A 950 -13.59 -38.84 -20.04
CA SER A 950 -12.19 -38.83 -19.62
C SER A 950 -11.26 -38.21 -20.65
N GLU A 951 -10.08 -37.81 -20.17
CA GLU A 951 -8.95 -37.36 -20.97
C GLU A 951 -8.37 -38.46 -21.89
N ASP A 952 -8.79 -39.71 -21.69
CA ASP A 952 -8.47 -40.83 -22.57
C ASP A 952 -9.28 -40.87 -23.88
N ALA A 953 -10.03 -39.81 -24.18
CA ALA A 953 -10.90 -39.66 -25.35
C ALA A 953 -12.10 -40.63 -25.40
N THR A 954 -12.39 -41.36 -24.30
CA THR A 954 -13.53 -42.28 -24.23
C THR A 954 -14.64 -41.74 -23.33
N LEU A 955 -15.88 -42.10 -23.69
CA LEU A 955 -17.03 -42.04 -22.80
C LEU A 955 -17.36 -43.45 -22.33
N ARG A 956 -17.76 -43.60 -21.07
CA ARG A 956 -18.15 -44.90 -20.53
C ARG A 956 -19.53 -44.82 -19.89
N VAL A 957 -20.35 -45.82 -20.18
CA VAL A 957 -21.70 -45.99 -19.63
C VAL A 957 -21.68 -47.20 -18.73
N TRP A 958 -21.89 -46.97 -17.45
CA TRP A 958 -21.77 -47.94 -16.37
C TRP A 958 -23.14 -48.27 -15.80
N LYS A 959 -23.47 -49.56 -15.71
CA LYS A 959 -24.48 -50.01 -14.74
C LYS A 959 -23.76 -50.30 -13.44
N TRP A 960 -23.74 -49.32 -12.55
CA TRP A 960 -22.85 -49.34 -11.39
C TRP A 960 -23.16 -50.49 -10.40
N MET A 961 -24.42 -50.95 -10.32
CA MET A 961 -24.81 -52.08 -9.47
C MET A 961 -24.34 -53.44 -10.00
N THR A 962 -24.30 -53.61 -11.33
CA THR A 962 -23.89 -54.88 -11.96
C THR A 962 -22.42 -54.88 -12.38
N GLY A 963 -21.79 -53.70 -12.43
CA GLY A 963 -20.41 -53.51 -12.91
C GLY A 963 -20.26 -53.56 -14.43
N GLU A 964 -21.37 -53.68 -15.18
CA GLU A 964 -21.32 -53.65 -16.65
C GLU A 964 -20.86 -52.28 -17.15
N CYS A 965 -19.80 -52.25 -17.95
CA CYS A 965 -19.27 -51.05 -18.57
C CYS A 965 -19.37 -51.16 -20.09
N ARG A 966 -19.99 -50.18 -20.73
CA ARG A 966 -19.94 -49.98 -22.17
C ARG A 966 -19.04 -48.80 -22.48
N VAL A 967 -18.14 -48.97 -23.45
CA VAL A 967 -17.21 -47.92 -23.88
C VAL A 967 -17.71 -47.36 -25.21
N LEU A 968 -17.87 -46.04 -25.28
CA LEU A 968 -18.19 -45.31 -26.49
C LEU A 968 -16.87 -44.71 -27.01
N GLU A 969 -16.32 -45.33 -28.05
CA GLU A 969 -15.07 -44.92 -28.69
C GLU A 969 -15.36 -44.21 -30.01
N GLY A 970 -14.73 -43.05 -30.24
CA GLY A 970 -14.86 -42.33 -31.50
C GLY A 970 -14.29 -40.92 -31.52
N HIS A 971 -14.10 -40.28 -30.37
CA HIS A 971 -13.33 -39.04 -30.26
C HIS A 971 -11.83 -39.30 -30.36
N GLN A 972 -11.08 -38.34 -30.92
CA GLN A 972 -9.63 -38.45 -31.10
C GLN A 972 -8.84 -37.73 -29.99
N GLU A 973 -9.48 -36.78 -29.34
CA GLU A 973 -8.92 -35.97 -28.26
C GLU A 973 -9.82 -36.01 -27.00
N PRO A 974 -9.35 -35.51 -25.84
CA PRO A 974 -10.11 -35.50 -24.59
C PRO A 974 -11.56 -35.03 -24.73
N VAL A 975 -12.48 -35.80 -24.15
CA VAL A 975 -13.90 -35.43 -24.09
C VAL A 975 -14.12 -34.56 -22.85
N ARG A 976 -14.60 -33.33 -23.05
CA ARG A 976 -14.70 -32.32 -21.98
C ARG A 976 -15.96 -32.51 -21.14
N LYS A 977 -17.11 -32.60 -21.79
CA LYS A 977 -18.44 -32.73 -21.19
C LYS A 977 -19.40 -33.41 -22.18
N PHE A 978 -20.56 -33.81 -21.66
CA PHE A 978 -21.65 -34.38 -22.42
C PHE A 978 -22.99 -34.00 -21.78
N HIS A 979 -24.08 -34.10 -22.54
CA HIS A 979 -25.45 -33.83 -22.11
C HIS A 979 -26.39 -34.93 -22.61
N LEU A 980 -27.36 -35.31 -21.78
CA LEU A 980 -28.39 -36.29 -22.14
C LEU A 980 -29.65 -35.56 -22.59
N LEU A 981 -30.19 -35.89 -23.75
CA LEU A 981 -31.44 -35.30 -24.27
C LEU A 981 -32.62 -36.15 -23.78
N GLY A 982 -33.54 -35.52 -23.04
CA GLY A 982 -34.73 -36.12 -22.42
C GLY A 982 -35.96 -36.20 -23.31
N GLY A 983 -35.88 -35.75 -24.57
CA GLY A 983 -36.98 -35.80 -25.54
C GLY A 983 -37.54 -37.20 -25.81
N SER A 984 -38.69 -37.50 -25.20
CA SER A 984 -39.78 -38.37 -25.68
C SER A 984 -39.44 -39.31 -26.86
N SER A 985 -38.72 -40.41 -26.60
CA SER A 985 -38.88 -41.69 -27.30
C SER A 985 -37.98 -42.75 -26.64
N SER A 986 -38.23 -44.02 -26.95
CA SER A 986 -37.69 -45.24 -26.34
C SER A 986 -36.16 -45.39 -26.24
N SER A 987 -35.36 -44.44 -26.75
CA SER A 987 -33.90 -44.48 -26.78
C SER A 987 -33.30 -43.12 -26.37
N PRO A 988 -32.75 -42.98 -25.14
CA PRO A 988 -32.14 -41.74 -24.71
C PRO A 988 -30.87 -41.43 -25.54
N MET A 989 -30.78 -40.22 -26.09
CA MET A 989 -29.63 -39.76 -26.88
C MET A 989 -28.63 -38.99 -26.02
N LEU A 990 -27.34 -39.21 -26.27
CA LEU A 990 -26.23 -38.57 -25.58
C LEU A 990 -25.45 -37.67 -26.55
N LEU A 991 -25.34 -36.39 -26.22
CA LEU A 991 -24.55 -35.42 -26.97
C LEU A 991 -23.22 -35.17 -26.25
N SER A 992 -22.12 -35.24 -26.98
CA SER A 992 -20.77 -35.14 -26.43
C SER A 992 -19.89 -34.22 -27.27
N TRP A 993 -19.00 -33.48 -26.63
CA TRP A 993 -18.08 -32.55 -27.30
C TRP A 993 -16.63 -32.72 -26.82
N SER A 994 -15.70 -32.64 -27.75
CA SER A 994 -14.28 -32.92 -27.54
C SER A 994 -13.37 -31.79 -28.03
N PHE A 995 -12.12 -31.83 -27.57
CA PHE A 995 -11.04 -30.95 -28.05
C PHE A 995 -10.65 -31.20 -29.52
N ASP A 996 -11.14 -32.29 -30.13
CA ASP A 996 -10.97 -32.55 -31.57
C ASP A 996 -11.83 -31.64 -32.48
N GLY A 997 -12.59 -30.70 -31.92
CA GLY A 997 -13.46 -29.79 -32.68
C GLY A 997 -14.81 -30.39 -33.08
N THR A 998 -15.11 -31.63 -32.62
CA THR A 998 -16.32 -32.37 -33.01
C THR A 998 -17.33 -32.52 -31.88
N VAL A 999 -18.60 -32.53 -32.27
CA VAL A 999 -19.74 -32.93 -31.44
C VAL A 999 -20.27 -34.26 -31.98
N LYS A 1000 -20.41 -35.25 -31.11
CA LYS A 1000 -20.95 -36.57 -31.47
C LYS A 1000 -22.23 -36.86 -30.72
N VAL A 1001 -23.19 -37.45 -31.43
CA VAL A 1001 -24.48 -37.89 -30.90
C VAL A 1001 -24.48 -39.40 -30.85
N TRP A 1002 -24.80 -39.96 -29.68
CA TRP A 1002 -24.78 -41.40 -29.42
C TRP A 1002 -26.17 -41.86 -29.01
N ASP A 1003 -26.52 -43.07 -29.37
CA ASP A 1003 -27.62 -43.79 -28.75
C ASP A 1003 -27.10 -44.49 -27.49
N LEU A 1004 -27.66 -44.17 -26.33
CA LEU A 1004 -27.24 -44.75 -25.05
C LEU A 1004 -27.56 -46.26 -24.97
N SER A 1005 -28.60 -46.70 -25.68
CA SER A 1005 -29.11 -48.07 -25.59
C SER A 1005 -28.27 -49.05 -26.41
N SER A 1006 -27.85 -48.67 -27.63
CA SER A 1006 -26.95 -49.45 -28.48
C SER A 1006 -25.47 -49.14 -28.27
N GLY A 1007 -25.14 -47.92 -27.84
CA GLY A 1007 -23.78 -47.39 -27.82
C GLY A 1007 -23.27 -46.97 -29.20
N GLU A 1008 -24.12 -46.99 -30.22
CA GLU A 1008 -23.74 -46.58 -31.57
C GLU A 1008 -23.73 -45.06 -31.72
N LYS A 1009 -22.83 -44.60 -32.60
CA LYS A 1009 -22.72 -43.19 -32.97
C LYS A 1009 -23.72 -42.88 -34.08
N LEU A 1010 -24.70 -42.04 -33.76
CA LEU A 1010 -25.75 -41.60 -34.70
C LEU A 1010 -25.25 -40.50 -35.64
N HIS A 1011 -24.57 -39.48 -35.11
CA HIS A 1011 -24.11 -38.32 -35.88
C HIS A 1011 -22.68 -37.90 -35.51
N ASP A 1012 -21.95 -37.37 -36.51
CA ASP A 1012 -20.63 -36.74 -36.35
C ASP A 1012 -20.66 -35.32 -36.90
N LEU A 1013 -20.59 -34.33 -36.02
CA LEU A 1013 -20.68 -32.92 -36.39
C LEU A 1013 -19.30 -32.28 -36.20
N LYS A 1014 -18.66 -31.90 -37.31
CA LYS A 1014 -17.45 -31.06 -37.27
C LYS A 1014 -17.87 -29.61 -37.08
N CYS A 1015 -17.89 -29.15 -35.84
CA CYS A 1015 -18.38 -27.82 -35.49
C CYS A 1015 -17.30 -26.75 -35.63
N HIS A 1016 -16.07 -27.05 -35.22
CA HIS A 1016 -14.95 -26.10 -35.17
C HIS A 1016 -13.65 -26.74 -35.66
N GLU A 1017 -12.69 -25.91 -36.07
CA GLU A 1017 -11.33 -26.33 -36.44
C GLU A 1017 -10.40 -26.46 -35.24
N ALA A 1018 -10.77 -25.81 -34.12
CA ALA A 1018 -10.05 -25.84 -32.85
C ALA A 1018 -10.90 -26.47 -31.75
N ALA A 1019 -10.28 -26.69 -30.58
CA ALA A 1019 -10.89 -27.36 -29.45
C ALA A 1019 -12.21 -26.71 -28.98
N ILE A 1020 -13.22 -27.56 -28.73
CA ILE A 1020 -14.48 -27.13 -28.09
C ILE A 1020 -14.26 -27.10 -26.58
N LEU A 1021 -14.36 -25.91 -26.00
CA LEU A 1021 -14.09 -25.67 -24.58
C LEU A 1021 -15.36 -25.78 -23.72
N SER A 1022 -16.51 -25.41 -24.30
CA SER A 1022 -17.83 -25.50 -23.65
C SER A 1022 -18.93 -25.86 -24.63
N GLY A 1023 -19.97 -26.49 -24.11
CA GLY A 1023 -21.23 -26.70 -24.80
C GLY A 1023 -22.38 -26.64 -23.81
N ASP A 1024 -23.53 -26.20 -24.28
CA ASP A 1024 -24.78 -26.16 -23.49
C ASP A 1024 -25.98 -26.43 -24.40
N VAL A 1025 -27.09 -26.89 -23.82
CA VAL A 1025 -28.33 -27.23 -24.52
C VAL A 1025 -29.46 -26.39 -23.95
N THR A 1026 -30.37 -25.92 -24.80
CA THR A 1026 -31.54 -25.15 -24.35
C THR A 1026 -32.44 -25.98 -23.43
N PRO A 1027 -33.06 -25.40 -22.39
CA PRO A 1027 -34.11 -26.05 -21.60
C PRO A 1027 -35.21 -26.73 -22.41
N GLY A 1028 -35.63 -26.16 -23.55
CA GLY A 1028 -36.60 -26.78 -24.46
C GLY A 1028 -36.02 -27.93 -25.33
N GLU A 1029 -34.73 -28.24 -25.21
CA GLU A 1029 -33.99 -29.26 -25.98
C GLU A 1029 -34.05 -29.10 -27.51
N HIS A 1030 -34.29 -27.89 -28.00
CA HIS A 1030 -34.39 -27.62 -29.44
C HIS A 1030 -33.08 -27.16 -30.06
N LEU A 1031 -32.23 -26.47 -29.29
CA LEU A 1031 -30.94 -25.93 -29.75
C LEU A 1031 -29.81 -26.36 -28.82
N PHE A 1032 -28.60 -26.43 -29.36
CA PHE A 1032 -27.36 -26.56 -28.60
C PHE A 1032 -26.30 -25.57 -29.07
N SER A 1033 -25.41 -25.15 -28.17
CA SER A 1033 -24.31 -24.22 -28.46
C SER A 1033 -22.96 -24.87 -28.23
N THR A 1034 -21.97 -24.43 -28.99
CA THR A 1034 -20.56 -24.82 -28.86
C THR A 1034 -19.69 -23.57 -28.79
N GLY A 1035 -18.86 -23.45 -27.75
CA GLY A 1035 -17.83 -22.42 -27.60
C GLY A 1035 -16.45 -23.02 -27.85
N SER A 1036 -15.63 -22.34 -28.66
CA SER A 1036 -14.34 -22.88 -29.12
C SER A 1036 -13.17 -21.93 -28.90
N ALA A 1037 -11.97 -22.51 -28.93
CA ALA A 1037 -10.70 -21.81 -28.99
C ALA A 1037 -10.48 -21.04 -30.32
N ASP A 1038 -11.36 -21.20 -31.32
CA ASP A 1038 -11.34 -20.41 -32.56
C ASP A 1038 -11.95 -18.99 -32.41
N ASN A 1039 -12.19 -18.55 -31.18
CA ASN A 1039 -12.80 -17.27 -30.80
C ASN A 1039 -14.29 -17.11 -31.21
N SER A 1040 -14.95 -18.20 -31.62
CA SER A 1040 -16.36 -18.18 -31.99
C SER A 1040 -17.23 -19.07 -31.10
N ALA A 1041 -18.51 -18.71 -31.01
CA ALA A 1041 -19.56 -19.59 -30.51
C ALA A 1041 -20.54 -19.92 -31.65
N LYS A 1042 -20.95 -21.17 -31.77
CA LYS A 1042 -21.91 -21.61 -32.81
C LYS A 1042 -23.14 -22.22 -32.17
N VAL A 1043 -24.31 -21.98 -32.76
CA VAL A 1043 -25.60 -22.51 -32.31
C VAL A 1043 -26.17 -23.43 -33.38
N TRP A 1044 -26.68 -24.57 -32.96
CA TRP A 1044 -27.11 -25.68 -33.79
C TRP A 1044 -28.48 -26.19 -33.37
N SER A 1045 -29.21 -26.76 -34.31
CA SER A 1045 -30.52 -27.39 -34.08
C SER A 1045 -30.37 -28.85 -33.67
N CYS A 1046 -31.03 -29.26 -32.57
CA CYS A 1046 -31.06 -30.65 -32.10
C CYS A 1046 -31.92 -31.58 -32.98
N THR A 1047 -32.82 -31.03 -33.80
CA THR A 1047 -33.71 -31.81 -34.67
C THR A 1047 -33.12 -32.01 -36.06
N SER A 1048 -32.51 -30.97 -36.62
CA SER A 1048 -31.97 -30.99 -37.99
C SER A 1048 -30.45 -31.18 -38.05
N TRP A 1049 -29.74 -31.03 -36.92
CA TRP A 1049 -28.28 -31.08 -36.80
C TRP A 1049 -27.54 -30.08 -37.71
N LYS A 1050 -28.20 -29.00 -38.10
CA LYS A 1050 -27.63 -27.90 -38.89
C LYS A 1050 -27.28 -26.70 -38.01
N MET A 1051 -26.29 -25.95 -38.45
CA MET A 1051 -25.90 -24.68 -37.82
C MET A 1051 -26.96 -23.62 -38.12
N GLU A 1052 -27.46 -22.94 -37.08
CA GLU A 1052 -28.39 -21.82 -37.21
C GLU A 1052 -27.67 -20.48 -37.15
N PHE A 1053 -26.77 -20.32 -36.17
CA PHE A 1053 -26.06 -19.06 -35.96
C PHE A 1053 -24.56 -19.28 -35.75
N CYS A 1054 -23.76 -18.39 -36.33
CA CYS A 1054 -22.33 -18.26 -36.06
C CYS A 1054 -22.10 -16.92 -35.34
N LEU A 1055 -21.80 -16.98 -34.05
CA LEU A 1055 -21.63 -15.84 -33.17
C LEU A 1055 -20.14 -15.47 -33.10
N SER A 1056 -19.70 -14.70 -34.07
CA SER A 1056 -18.33 -14.18 -34.15
C SER A 1056 -18.22 -12.82 -33.48
N GLY A 1057 -17.16 -12.60 -32.71
CA GLY A 1057 -16.79 -11.25 -32.26
C GLY A 1057 -15.94 -11.18 -31.00
N HIS A 1058 -15.83 -12.27 -30.24
CA HIS A 1058 -14.86 -12.36 -29.15
C HIS A 1058 -13.44 -12.22 -29.70
N LYS A 1059 -12.56 -11.57 -28.94
CA LYS A 1059 -11.14 -11.37 -29.33
C LYS A 1059 -10.25 -12.53 -28.90
N ALA A 1060 -10.74 -13.35 -27.97
CA ALA A 1060 -10.05 -14.50 -27.42
C ALA A 1060 -10.97 -15.72 -27.40
N CYS A 1061 -10.42 -16.85 -26.94
CA CYS A 1061 -11.09 -18.15 -26.88
C CYS A 1061 -12.39 -18.06 -26.07
N VAL A 1062 -13.47 -18.67 -26.58
CA VAL A 1062 -14.74 -18.75 -25.85
C VAL A 1062 -14.72 -19.96 -24.93
N ARG A 1063 -14.65 -19.73 -23.62
CA ARG A 1063 -14.52 -20.78 -22.59
C ARG A 1063 -15.83 -21.27 -22.01
N SER A 1064 -16.87 -20.44 -22.07
CA SER A 1064 -18.16 -20.75 -21.47
C SER A 1064 -19.30 -20.26 -22.37
N CYS A 1065 -20.36 -21.06 -22.44
CA CYS A 1065 -21.60 -20.73 -23.13
C CYS A 1065 -22.76 -21.26 -22.29
N ARG A 1066 -23.83 -20.47 -22.15
CA ARG A 1066 -25.04 -20.91 -21.45
C ARG A 1066 -26.31 -20.25 -21.95
N PHE A 1067 -27.37 -21.04 -22.10
CA PHE A 1067 -28.67 -20.54 -22.52
C PHE A 1067 -29.48 -19.98 -21.35
N SER A 1068 -30.36 -19.02 -21.64
CA SER A 1068 -31.38 -18.53 -20.72
C SER A 1068 -32.53 -19.54 -20.60
N TRP A 1069 -33.27 -19.47 -19.49
CA TRP A 1069 -34.38 -20.39 -19.21
C TRP A 1069 -35.59 -20.23 -20.15
N ASP A 1070 -35.65 -19.11 -20.88
CA ASP A 1070 -36.72 -18.83 -21.86
C ASP A 1070 -36.33 -19.17 -23.31
N ASP A 1071 -35.17 -19.80 -23.52
CA ASP A 1071 -34.62 -20.15 -24.84
C ASP A 1071 -34.44 -18.95 -25.79
N ARG A 1072 -34.39 -17.70 -25.28
CA ARG A 1072 -34.27 -16.49 -26.11
C ARG A 1072 -32.90 -15.84 -26.14
N ARG A 1073 -32.04 -16.11 -25.15
CA ARG A 1073 -30.72 -15.48 -25.01
C ARG A 1073 -29.60 -16.48 -24.72
N LEU A 1074 -28.43 -16.23 -25.29
CA LEU A 1074 -27.21 -16.99 -25.02
C LEU A 1074 -26.18 -16.07 -24.39
N ALA A 1075 -25.60 -16.47 -23.26
CA ALA A 1075 -24.43 -15.82 -22.67
C ALA A 1075 -23.16 -16.58 -23.07
N THR A 1076 -22.11 -15.84 -23.42
CA THR A 1076 -20.79 -16.39 -23.79
C THR A 1076 -19.70 -15.65 -23.05
N GLY A 1077 -18.70 -16.35 -22.52
CA GLY A 1077 -17.57 -15.77 -21.79
C GLY A 1077 -16.23 -16.20 -22.39
N ASP A 1078 -15.29 -15.27 -22.47
CA ASP A 1078 -13.97 -15.49 -23.09
C ASP A 1078 -12.80 -15.58 -22.09
N ASP A 1079 -11.61 -15.86 -22.61
CA ASP A 1079 -10.35 -15.91 -21.86
C ASP A 1079 -9.88 -14.54 -21.35
N ASN A 1080 -10.26 -13.45 -22.00
CA ASN A 1080 -9.90 -12.14 -21.50
C ASN A 1080 -10.74 -11.79 -20.28
N GLY A 1081 -11.96 -12.31 -20.19
CA GLY A 1081 -12.95 -12.04 -19.16
C GLY A 1081 -14.12 -11.17 -19.65
N GLU A 1082 -14.30 -11.07 -20.97
CA GLU A 1082 -15.43 -10.43 -21.63
C GLU A 1082 -16.63 -11.38 -21.66
N ILE A 1083 -17.81 -10.87 -21.28
CA ILE A 1083 -19.07 -11.62 -21.35
C ILE A 1083 -19.97 -10.96 -22.38
N ARG A 1084 -20.52 -11.73 -23.32
CA ARG A 1084 -21.45 -11.26 -24.34
C ARG A 1084 -22.79 -11.97 -24.26
N LEU A 1085 -23.86 -11.18 -24.41
CA LEU A 1085 -25.25 -11.62 -24.47
C LEU A 1085 -25.74 -11.53 -25.91
N TRP A 1086 -26.24 -12.64 -26.43
CA TRP A 1086 -26.74 -12.79 -27.79
C TRP A 1086 -28.24 -13.06 -27.79
N SER A 1087 -28.94 -12.56 -28.81
CA SER A 1087 -30.34 -12.93 -29.08
C SER A 1087 -30.38 -14.16 -29.98
N MET A 1088 -31.20 -15.15 -29.61
CA MET A 1088 -31.45 -16.33 -30.45
C MET A 1088 -32.56 -16.13 -31.48
N LEU A 1089 -33.20 -14.95 -31.52
CA LEU A 1089 -34.17 -14.65 -32.57
C LEU A 1089 -33.46 -14.38 -33.90
N ASP A 1090 -32.44 -13.53 -33.86
CA ASP A 1090 -31.75 -13.01 -35.05
C ASP A 1090 -30.23 -13.31 -35.05
N GLY A 1091 -29.70 -13.95 -34.01
CA GLY A 1091 -28.26 -14.17 -33.82
C GLY A 1091 -27.46 -12.90 -33.49
N ALA A 1092 -28.13 -11.78 -33.23
CA ALA A 1092 -27.49 -10.48 -33.00
C ALA A 1092 -26.91 -10.34 -31.59
N LEU A 1093 -25.82 -9.58 -31.47
CA LEU A 1093 -25.24 -9.18 -30.19
C LEU A 1093 -26.19 -8.18 -29.50
N LEU A 1094 -26.71 -8.55 -28.33
CA LEU A 1094 -27.55 -7.65 -27.51
C LEU A 1094 -26.68 -6.68 -26.73
N LYS A 1095 -25.76 -7.22 -25.94
CA LYS A 1095 -24.91 -6.45 -25.02
C LYS A 1095 -23.59 -7.15 -24.76
N THR A 1096 -22.57 -6.35 -24.52
CA THR A 1096 -21.32 -6.78 -23.89
C THR A 1096 -21.37 -6.35 -22.42
N CYS A 1097 -21.28 -7.33 -21.52
CA CYS A 1097 -21.12 -7.11 -20.09
C CYS A 1097 -19.63 -6.89 -19.81
N ALA A 1098 -19.21 -5.63 -19.94
CA ALA A 1098 -17.90 -5.14 -19.54
C ALA A 1098 -18.10 -3.88 -18.69
N GLN A 1099 -17.19 -3.60 -17.76
CA GLN A 1099 -17.26 -2.33 -17.05
C GLN A 1099 -16.97 -1.18 -18.02
N ASN A 1100 -17.84 -0.17 -18.03
CA ASN A 1100 -17.68 1.10 -18.76
C ASN A 1100 -16.60 1.99 -18.13
N THR A 1101 -15.44 1.44 -17.77
CA THR A 1101 -14.25 2.25 -17.47
C THR A 1101 -13.34 2.15 -18.67
N LYS A 1102 -13.21 3.25 -19.41
CA LYS A 1102 -12.24 3.40 -20.51
C LYS A 1102 -10.79 3.27 -20.05
N ASP A 1103 -10.56 3.17 -18.74
CA ASP A 1103 -9.24 3.15 -18.13
C ASP A 1103 -8.84 1.72 -17.73
N CYS A 1104 -7.67 1.32 -18.23
CA CYS A 1104 -6.75 0.29 -17.73
C CYS A 1104 -7.00 -1.18 -18.14
N MET A 1105 -5.87 -1.84 -18.43
CA MET A 1105 -5.67 -3.25 -18.79
C MET A 1105 -6.23 -4.30 -17.80
N ASP A 1106 -6.89 -3.87 -16.71
CA ASP A 1106 -7.49 -4.72 -15.67
C ASP A 1106 -9.04 -4.78 -15.76
N SER A 1107 -9.64 -4.25 -16.85
CA SER A 1107 -11.09 -4.08 -17.02
C SER A 1107 -11.90 -5.37 -17.25
N PHE A 1108 -11.24 -6.52 -17.28
CA PHE A 1108 -11.89 -7.81 -17.51
C PHE A 1108 -12.12 -8.59 -16.21
N HIS A 1109 -12.85 -9.71 -16.29
CA HIS A 1109 -13.24 -10.58 -15.18
C HIS A 1109 -12.07 -11.27 -14.45
N GLY A 1110 -11.07 -10.52 -13.97
CA GLY A 1110 -9.98 -11.02 -13.11
C GLY A 1110 -9.27 -12.27 -13.64
N GLY A 1111 -9.19 -12.44 -14.96
CA GLY A 1111 -8.83 -13.68 -15.62
C GLY A 1111 -9.97 -14.27 -16.45
N TRP A 1112 -9.96 -15.59 -16.63
CA TRP A 1112 -10.82 -16.32 -17.56
C TRP A 1112 -12.25 -16.47 -17.03
N VAL A 1113 -13.28 -16.29 -17.87
CA VAL A 1113 -14.65 -16.65 -17.47
C VAL A 1113 -14.83 -18.16 -17.62
N THR A 1114 -14.96 -18.85 -16.49
CA THR A 1114 -15.00 -20.31 -16.42
C THR A 1114 -16.41 -20.88 -16.53
N ASP A 1115 -17.40 -20.21 -15.94
CA ASP A 1115 -18.79 -20.65 -15.96
C ASP A 1115 -19.77 -19.46 -15.88
N LEU A 1116 -20.99 -19.70 -16.35
CA LEU A 1116 -22.08 -18.75 -16.41
C LEU A 1116 -23.36 -19.41 -15.89
N HIS A 1117 -24.29 -18.65 -15.32
CA HIS A 1117 -25.60 -19.16 -14.88
C HIS A 1117 -26.68 -18.07 -14.90
N PHE A 1118 -27.79 -18.30 -15.62
CA PHE A 1118 -28.95 -17.40 -15.60
C PHE A 1118 -29.82 -17.64 -14.36
N SER A 1119 -30.41 -16.57 -13.84
CA SER A 1119 -31.51 -16.65 -12.89
C SER A 1119 -32.76 -17.23 -13.55
N PRO A 1120 -33.62 -17.97 -12.83
CA PRO A 1120 -34.88 -18.51 -13.37
C PRO A 1120 -35.79 -17.45 -13.99
N ASP A 1121 -35.73 -16.21 -13.52
CA ASP A 1121 -36.47 -15.07 -14.08
C ASP A 1121 -35.76 -14.37 -15.27
N ASN A 1122 -34.58 -14.86 -15.67
CA ASN A 1122 -33.72 -14.35 -16.75
C ASN A 1122 -33.31 -12.86 -16.62
N LYS A 1123 -33.39 -12.29 -15.41
CA LYS A 1123 -33.00 -10.89 -15.15
C LYS A 1123 -31.55 -10.75 -14.70
N VAL A 1124 -31.01 -11.77 -14.04
CA VAL A 1124 -29.66 -11.76 -13.45
C VAL A 1124 -28.82 -12.87 -14.08
N LEU A 1125 -27.56 -12.56 -14.38
CA LEU A 1125 -26.57 -13.52 -14.85
C LEU A 1125 -25.44 -13.60 -13.81
N VAL A 1126 -25.14 -14.80 -13.32
CA VAL A 1126 -23.95 -15.05 -12.50
C VAL A 1126 -22.82 -15.54 -13.39
N SER A 1127 -21.61 -15.14 -13.05
CA SER A 1127 -20.39 -15.49 -13.78
C SER A 1127 -19.26 -15.76 -12.82
N THR A 1128 -18.42 -16.74 -13.15
CA THR A 1128 -17.19 -17.05 -12.40
C THR A 1128 -15.95 -16.87 -13.24
N GLY A 1129 -14.89 -16.41 -12.59
CA GLY A 1129 -13.56 -16.33 -13.15
C GLY A 1129 -12.53 -16.18 -12.04
N GLY A 1130 -11.85 -15.03 -11.99
CA GLY A 1130 -11.02 -14.67 -10.83
C GLY A 1130 -11.82 -14.44 -9.54
N TYR A 1131 -13.10 -14.05 -9.69
CA TYR A 1131 -14.06 -13.81 -8.61
C TYR A 1131 -15.48 -14.16 -9.12
N ILE A 1132 -16.52 -13.97 -8.31
CA ILE A 1132 -17.92 -14.17 -8.73
C ILE A 1132 -18.56 -12.80 -8.99
N LYS A 1133 -19.24 -12.63 -10.12
CA LYS A 1133 -20.00 -11.41 -10.44
C LYS A 1133 -21.45 -11.72 -10.83
N TRP A 1134 -22.36 -10.91 -10.32
CA TRP A 1134 -23.77 -10.87 -10.72
C TRP A 1134 -23.99 -9.67 -11.65
N TRP A 1135 -24.63 -9.91 -12.79
CA TRP A 1135 -24.89 -8.91 -13.82
C TRP A 1135 -26.38 -8.72 -14.01
N SER A 1136 -26.79 -7.48 -14.27
CA SER A 1136 -28.13 -7.18 -14.79
C SER A 1136 -28.16 -7.51 -16.28
N VAL A 1137 -29.02 -8.43 -16.70
CA VAL A 1137 -29.15 -8.82 -18.11
C VAL A 1137 -29.73 -7.68 -18.96
N GLN A 1138 -30.54 -6.79 -18.38
CA GLN A 1138 -31.11 -5.63 -19.08
C GLN A 1138 -30.10 -4.52 -19.31
N ARG A 1139 -29.31 -4.17 -18.28
CA ARG A 1139 -28.37 -3.04 -18.33
C ARG A 1139 -26.97 -3.43 -18.82
N GLY A 1140 -26.55 -4.67 -18.57
CA GLY A 1140 -25.17 -5.13 -18.76
C GLY A 1140 -24.22 -4.68 -17.65
N GLU A 1141 -24.76 -4.15 -16.55
CA GLU A 1141 -24.00 -3.62 -15.41
C GLU A 1141 -23.83 -4.69 -14.33
N ALA A 1142 -22.69 -4.66 -13.63
CA ALA A 1142 -22.45 -5.51 -12.47
C ALA A 1142 -23.28 -5.03 -11.27
N LEU A 1143 -24.07 -5.91 -10.69
CA LEU A 1143 -24.90 -5.66 -9.50
C LEU A 1143 -24.12 -5.88 -8.21
N GLN A 1144 -23.33 -6.95 -8.16
CA GLN A 1144 -22.51 -7.29 -7.00
C GLN A 1144 -21.28 -8.09 -7.41
N THR A 1145 -20.19 -7.96 -6.64
CA THR A 1145 -18.96 -8.72 -6.82
C THR A 1145 -18.57 -9.41 -5.52
N PHE A 1146 -18.36 -10.73 -5.57
CA PHE A 1146 -17.88 -11.51 -4.43
C PHE A 1146 -16.46 -12.02 -4.73
N ARG A 1147 -15.48 -11.60 -3.92
CA ARG A 1147 -14.08 -12.01 -4.05
C ARG A 1147 -13.81 -13.20 -3.14
N THR A 1148 -13.31 -14.29 -3.72
CA THR A 1148 -12.86 -15.48 -2.99
C THR A 1148 -11.42 -15.29 -2.48
N THR A 1149 -10.98 -16.10 -1.51
CA THR A 1149 -9.60 -16.03 -1.00
C THR A 1149 -8.61 -16.58 -2.04
N GLY A 1150 -8.95 -17.70 -2.68
CA GLY A 1150 -8.28 -18.21 -3.86
C GLY A 1150 -8.71 -17.51 -5.16
N ALA A 1151 -7.96 -17.79 -6.22
CA ALA A 1151 -8.23 -17.32 -7.59
C ALA A 1151 -8.64 -18.49 -8.50
N ASN A 1152 -9.12 -18.21 -9.71
CA ASN A 1152 -9.48 -19.20 -10.73
C ASN A 1152 -10.54 -20.21 -10.24
N LEU A 1153 -11.76 -19.71 -10.08
CA LEU A 1153 -12.92 -20.52 -9.73
C LEU A 1153 -13.25 -21.48 -10.88
N LYS A 1154 -13.52 -22.74 -10.57
CA LYS A 1154 -13.79 -23.75 -11.61
C LYS A 1154 -15.21 -23.68 -12.16
N ARG A 1155 -16.21 -23.83 -11.29
CA ARG A 1155 -17.63 -23.96 -11.64
C ARG A 1155 -18.50 -23.39 -10.54
N ILE A 1156 -19.68 -22.88 -10.89
CA ILE A 1156 -20.68 -22.42 -9.93
C ILE A 1156 -21.97 -23.22 -10.08
N HIS A 1157 -22.48 -23.71 -8.96
CA HIS A 1157 -23.78 -24.37 -8.88
C HIS A 1157 -24.75 -23.41 -8.19
N ALA A 1158 -25.82 -23.05 -8.87
CA ALA A 1158 -26.91 -22.27 -8.30
C ALA A 1158 -28.08 -23.20 -7.94
N SER A 1159 -28.73 -22.94 -6.82
CA SER A 1159 -29.95 -23.65 -6.43
C SER A 1159 -31.12 -23.29 -7.35
N PRO A 1160 -32.16 -24.15 -7.45
CA PRO A 1160 -33.33 -23.88 -8.29
C PRO A 1160 -34.09 -22.60 -7.91
N ASP A 1161 -34.12 -22.24 -6.63
CA ASP A 1161 -34.69 -20.98 -6.13
C ASP A 1161 -33.77 -19.77 -6.33
N PHE A 1162 -32.56 -20.00 -6.83
CA PHE A 1162 -31.52 -19.01 -7.11
C PHE A 1162 -31.09 -18.18 -5.89
N LYS A 1163 -31.24 -18.74 -4.68
CA LYS A 1163 -30.84 -18.10 -3.42
C LYS A 1163 -29.53 -18.64 -2.85
N THR A 1164 -29.14 -19.85 -3.24
CA THR A 1164 -27.94 -20.54 -2.72
C THR A 1164 -26.98 -20.84 -3.85
N PHE A 1165 -25.70 -20.54 -3.65
CA PHE A 1165 -24.63 -20.75 -4.63
C PHE A 1165 -23.49 -21.54 -4.00
N VAL A 1166 -22.94 -22.49 -4.75
CA VAL A 1166 -21.86 -23.36 -4.28
C VAL A 1166 -20.72 -23.33 -5.29
N THR A 1167 -19.52 -23.03 -4.80
CA THR A 1167 -18.30 -23.01 -5.63
C THR A 1167 -17.06 -23.42 -4.83
N ILE A 1168 -15.97 -23.70 -5.53
CA ILE A 1168 -14.67 -24.09 -4.96
C ILE A 1168 -13.56 -23.34 -5.68
N ASP A 1169 -12.60 -22.83 -4.92
CA ASP A 1169 -11.42 -22.14 -5.44
C ASP A 1169 -10.23 -23.08 -5.70
N ASN A 1170 -9.15 -22.52 -6.24
CA ASN A 1170 -7.90 -23.25 -6.48
C ASN A 1170 -7.19 -23.72 -5.20
N MET A 1171 -7.50 -23.13 -4.04
CA MET A 1171 -6.99 -23.56 -2.74
C MET A 1171 -7.76 -24.78 -2.22
N GLY A 1172 -8.93 -25.07 -2.78
CA GLY A 1172 -9.81 -26.17 -2.39
C GLY A 1172 -10.80 -25.78 -1.29
N ILE A 1173 -11.03 -24.47 -1.08
CA ILE A 1173 -11.99 -23.96 -0.11
C ILE A 1173 -13.39 -24.04 -0.72
N LEU A 1174 -14.31 -24.68 -0.01
CA LEU A 1174 -15.72 -24.75 -0.37
C LEU A 1174 -16.45 -23.49 0.09
N TYR A 1175 -17.12 -22.81 -0.84
CA TYR A 1175 -17.96 -21.66 -0.58
C TYR A 1175 -19.43 -22.05 -0.75
N ILE A 1176 -20.21 -21.97 0.34
CA ILE A 1176 -21.66 -22.05 0.32
C ILE A 1176 -22.19 -20.64 0.62
N LEU A 1177 -22.65 -19.96 -0.42
CA LEU A 1177 -23.15 -18.60 -0.39
C LEU A 1177 -24.67 -18.59 -0.38
N LYS A 1178 -25.30 -17.86 0.54
CA LYS A 1178 -26.75 -17.71 0.61
C LYS A 1178 -27.14 -16.24 0.53
N GLN A 1179 -28.18 -15.92 -0.23
CA GLN A 1179 -28.68 -14.56 -0.33
C GLN A 1179 -29.22 -14.06 1.03
N VAL A 1180 -28.79 -12.86 1.42
CA VAL A 1180 -29.27 -12.18 2.63
C VAL A 1180 -30.68 -11.64 2.37
N GLU A 1181 -31.63 -12.02 3.21
CA GLU A 1181 -33.00 -11.52 3.15
C GLU A 1181 -33.15 -10.27 4.05
N GLY A 1182 -33.89 -9.28 3.56
CA GLY A 1182 -34.19 -8.07 4.33
C GLY A 1182 -35.10 -8.39 5.52
N ARG A 1183 -34.73 -7.93 6.71
CA ARG A 1183 -35.67 -7.82 7.84
C ARG A 1183 -36.34 -6.45 7.74
N LEU A 1184 -37.67 -6.45 7.57
CA LEU A 1184 -38.51 -5.26 7.68
C LEU A 1184 -38.52 -4.72 9.11
#